data_AF-A0A7K6AKH3-F1
#
_entry.id   AF-A0A7K6AKH3-F1
#
_cell.length_a   1.000
_cell.length_b   1.000
_cell.length_c   1.000
_cell.angle_alpha   90.00
_cell.angle_beta   90.00
_cell.angle_gamma   90.00
#
_symmetry.space_group_name_H-M   'P 1'
#
loop_
_entity.id
_entity.type
_entity.pdbx_description
1 polymer ?
#
loop_
_entity_poly.entity_id
_entity_poly.type
_entity_poly.pdbx_seq_one_letter_code
_entity_poly.pdbx_strand_id
1 'polypeptide(L)'
;EAVGQQFRPVQVGDSFGPTWETCWFKVELNIPLAWAGQEVHFVWESDGEGMVWRDAQPVQGLTKEGDKTSYILTRSLKETEPHSLTLYVELACNGLFGAGRSSMIAPPDPDRRFTLSKAELVIFNRDVYELLVDLEILLDMARLLGEENQRSFQALYTANQMINVCDVADSSTFTAARELAAAIFSQRNGESQHTIHAVGHCHIDSAWLWPYEETIRKCARSWVTVVRLMECNPELTFACSQAGLVFWQAQQFEWVRSWYPGLYVQIQNFVAKGQFIPVGGTWVEMDGNLPSGESMVRQFLQGQRFFQEQFGRICSEFWLPDTFGYSAQLPQLMRGCGIRRFLTQKLSWNLVNTFPHHTFFWEGIDGSRVLTHFPPGDSYGMHGQVEELLKTVRNNKDKGRVNHSAFLFGFGDGGGGPTQKMLDRMKRMSDTDGLPRVKLSTPNQLFSVLEKESSQLCIWVGELFLELHNGTYTTQAQIKKGNRECERILHDVEVLSTLAMAQDSAFQYPASQLQQLWRLLLLNQFHDVLPGSCIQLVVEDALQYYTEIRSAGARLLEEAVQSLCRELLQPKAGSTESTLILNTLPWERTEVISRPGPAGTETLALVTAPSMGYAITKEPSLPLQPVVMTKQARIRFCPFPQEDGCIVMDNGVIAACLDSMGRLTSLRLVGSERESVPDGHCANQFALFDDVPLYWDAWDVMDYHLETRKPVTTLLKPLEVTLAGGLRGSASFSLQIGKNSTLTQEIILDAMCPYLQFLTQVEWKEAHKFLKVEFPVQVRSTHATYEIQFGHLQRPTHRNTSWDWAQFEVWAHKWLDLSEHGFGVALLNDCKYGASAYENVLSLSL
;
A
#
# COMPACT_ATOMS: atom_id res chain seq x y z
N GLU A 1 -29.70 -15.17 7.02
CA GLU A 1 -29.49 -16.31 7.95
C GLU A 1 -29.92 -16.00 9.38
N ALA A 2 -29.21 -15.10 10.10
CA ALA A 2 -29.38 -14.83 11.54
C ALA A 2 -30.82 -14.72 12.07
N VAL A 3 -31.76 -14.13 11.31
CA VAL A 3 -33.18 -14.02 11.69
C VAL A 3 -33.85 -15.37 11.99
N GLY A 4 -33.36 -16.47 11.41
CA GLY A 4 -33.85 -17.84 11.65
C GLY A 4 -33.17 -18.58 12.82
N GLN A 5 -32.19 -17.96 13.50
CA GLN A 5 -31.46 -18.57 14.61
C GLN A 5 -32.20 -18.40 15.94
N GLN A 6 -31.79 -19.17 16.95
CA GLN A 6 -32.34 -19.04 18.31
C GLN A 6 -31.58 -17.97 19.10
N PHE A 7 -32.31 -17.01 19.66
CA PHE A 7 -31.77 -15.93 20.49
C PHE A 7 -31.99 -16.23 21.98
N ARG A 8 -31.02 -15.84 22.82
CA ARG A 8 -31.12 -15.89 24.29
C ARG A 8 -31.16 -14.47 24.87
N PRO A 9 -31.76 -14.26 26.07
CA PRO A 9 -31.68 -12.98 26.76
C PRO A 9 -30.23 -12.54 27.04
N VAL A 10 -30.03 -11.22 27.05
CA VAL A 10 -28.77 -10.50 27.29
C VAL A 10 -29.08 -9.26 28.13
N GLN A 11 -28.11 -8.81 28.92
CA GLN A 11 -28.17 -7.54 29.66
C GLN A 11 -27.00 -6.62 29.29
N VAL A 12 -27.17 -5.31 29.51
CA VAL A 12 -26.07 -4.34 29.43
C VAL A 12 -25.06 -4.67 30.52
N GLY A 13 -23.77 -4.73 30.16
CA GLY A 13 -22.68 -5.27 30.97
C GLY A 13 -22.24 -6.69 30.59
N ASP A 14 -23.03 -7.44 29.81
CA ASP A 14 -22.59 -8.74 29.28
C ASP A 14 -21.41 -8.58 28.29
N SER A 15 -20.54 -9.59 28.25
CA SER A 15 -19.32 -9.59 27.43
C SER A 15 -19.26 -10.77 26.45
N PHE A 16 -18.89 -10.49 25.21
CA PHE A 16 -18.96 -11.37 24.04
C PHE A 16 -17.56 -11.62 23.45
N GLY A 17 -17.49 -12.30 22.30
CA GLY A 17 -16.24 -12.79 21.69
C GLY A 17 -15.93 -14.25 22.03
N PRO A 18 -14.75 -14.81 21.69
CA PRO A 18 -13.46 -14.16 21.37
C PRO A 18 -13.39 -13.21 20.14
N THR A 19 -12.23 -12.61 19.94
CA THR A 19 -11.89 -11.75 18.80
C THR A 19 -12.26 -12.40 17.45
N TRP A 20 -12.71 -11.57 16.51
CA TRP A 20 -13.24 -11.96 15.19
C TRP A 20 -14.59 -12.72 15.19
N GLU A 21 -15.11 -13.17 16.33
CA GLU A 21 -16.48 -13.71 16.37
C GLU A 21 -17.53 -12.64 16.00
N THR A 22 -18.71 -13.10 15.55
CA THR A 22 -19.83 -12.24 15.19
C THR A 22 -21.05 -12.56 16.05
N CYS A 23 -21.46 -11.60 16.88
CA CYS A 23 -22.62 -11.73 17.75
C CYS A 23 -23.85 -11.02 17.16
N TRP A 24 -24.97 -11.73 17.05
CA TRP A 24 -26.23 -11.17 16.57
C TRP A 24 -27.20 -10.94 17.72
N PHE A 25 -27.64 -9.69 17.88
CA PHE A 25 -28.62 -9.28 18.87
C PHE A 25 -29.96 -8.98 18.19
N LYS A 26 -31.02 -9.64 18.62
CA LYS A 26 -32.39 -9.26 18.27
C LYS A 26 -32.88 -8.25 19.31
N VAL A 27 -33.25 -7.05 18.88
CA VAL A 27 -33.65 -5.94 19.76
C VAL A 27 -35.12 -5.62 19.52
N GLU A 28 -35.95 -5.87 20.54
CA GLU A 28 -37.38 -5.58 20.53
C GLU A 28 -37.64 -4.26 21.28
N LEU A 29 -37.87 -3.19 20.53
CA LEU A 29 -38.04 -1.82 21.01
C LEU A 29 -39.52 -1.49 21.20
N ASN A 30 -39.87 -0.87 22.32
CA ASN A 30 -41.21 -0.35 22.57
C ASN A 30 -41.10 1.13 22.98
N ILE A 31 -41.46 2.01 22.04
CA ILE A 31 -41.40 3.48 22.19
C ILE A 31 -42.65 3.96 22.96
N PRO A 32 -42.53 4.79 24.00
CA PRO A 32 -43.69 5.33 24.71
C PRO A 32 -44.56 6.25 23.84
N LEU A 33 -45.88 6.07 23.87
CA LEU A 33 -46.86 6.96 23.19
C LEU A 33 -46.70 8.44 23.58
N ALA A 34 -46.21 8.71 24.81
CA ALA A 34 -45.95 10.06 25.30
C ALA A 34 -44.79 10.78 24.58
N TRP A 35 -44.05 10.11 23.69
CA TRP A 35 -42.97 10.68 22.89
C TRP A 35 -43.43 11.12 21.49
N ALA A 36 -44.73 11.14 21.23
CA ALA A 36 -45.28 11.69 19.99
C ALA A 36 -44.78 13.13 19.74
N GLY A 37 -44.39 13.42 18.50
CA GLY A 37 -43.77 14.67 18.08
C GLY A 37 -42.25 14.76 18.28
N GLN A 38 -41.62 13.87 19.08
CA GLN A 38 -40.19 13.94 19.41
C GLN A 38 -39.29 13.26 18.35
N GLU A 39 -38.02 13.71 18.25
CA GLU A 39 -36.96 12.98 17.54
C GLU A 39 -36.45 11.83 18.45
N VAL A 40 -36.54 10.59 17.99
CA VAL A 40 -36.26 9.39 18.80
C VAL A 40 -35.12 8.59 18.18
N HIS A 41 -34.10 8.32 18.99
CA HIS A 41 -32.91 7.54 18.61
C HIS A 41 -32.85 6.23 19.39
N PHE A 42 -32.29 5.20 18.76
CA PHE A 42 -31.76 4.02 19.42
C PHE A 42 -30.25 4.24 19.65
N VAL A 43 -29.81 4.22 20.90
CA VAL A 43 -28.40 4.36 21.30
C VAL A 43 -27.82 2.98 21.58
N TRP A 44 -26.63 2.72 21.05
CA TRP A 44 -25.89 1.48 21.21
C TRP A 44 -24.40 1.79 21.36
N GLU A 45 -23.79 1.30 22.44
CA GLU A 45 -22.36 1.41 22.70
C GLU A 45 -21.79 0.05 23.06
N SER A 46 -20.79 -0.40 22.31
CA SER A 46 -20.08 -1.67 22.50
C SER A 46 -18.58 -1.48 22.25
N ASP A 47 -17.74 -2.35 22.83
CA ASP A 47 -16.28 -2.33 22.61
C ASP A 47 -15.84 -2.81 21.21
N GLY A 48 -16.80 -3.09 20.33
CA GLY A 48 -16.59 -3.56 18.96
C GLY A 48 -17.62 -2.98 17.97
N GLU A 49 -17.35 -3.17 16.69
CA GLU A 49 -18.06 -2.53 15.57
C GLU A 49 -19.43 -3.16 15.26
N GLY A 50 -20.47 -2.34 15.16
CA GLY A 50 -21.86 -2.78 14.95
C GLY A 50 -22.45 -2.41 13.58
N MET A 51 -23.41 -3.21 13.10
CA MET A 51 -24.32 -2.89 12.01
C MET A 51 -25.78 -3.03 12.49
N VAL A 52 -26.56 -1.96 12.38
CA VAL A 52 -28.02 -2.02 12.56
C VAL A 52 -28.66 -2.52 11.27
N TRP A 53 -29.50 -3.54 11.41
CA TRP A 53 -30.33 -4.13 10.37
C TRP A 53 -31.81 -3.91 10.69
N ARG A 54 -32.58 -3.53 9.67
CA ARG A 54 -34.03 -3.33 9.73
C ARG A 54 -34.65 -3.88 8.46
N ASP A 55 -35.76 -4.61 8.57
CA ASP A 55 -36.50 -5.16 7.41
C ASP A 55 -35.61 -5.94 6.43
N ALA A 56 -34.64 -6.69 6.99
CA ALA A 56 -33.58 -7.43 6.29
C ALA A 56 -32.65 -6.59 5.38
N GLN A 57 -32.52 -5.29 5.63
CA GLN A 57 -31.54 -4.39 5.01
C GLN A 57 -30.62 -3.75 6.07
N PRO A 58 -29.36 -3.44 5.74
CA PRO A 58 -28.52 -2.61 6.60
C PRO A 58 -29.07 -1.17 6.61
N VAL A 59 -29.03 -0.51 7.77
CA VAL A 59 -29.51 0.88 7.90
C VAL A 59 -28.55 1.84 8.57
N GLN A 60 -27.63 1.39 9.43
CA GLN A 60 -26.66 2.27 10.11
C GLN A 60 -25.45 1.46 10.61
N GLY A 61 -24.23 1.92 10.33
CA GLY A 61 -23.03 1.44 11.00
C GLY A 61 -22.84 2.14 12.36
N LEU A 62 -22.40 1.36 13.36
CA LEU A 62 -22.20 1.81 14.73
C LEU A 62 -20.75 1.55 15.16
N THR A 63 -20.09 2.54 15.74
CA THR A 63 -18.70 2.45 16.23
C THR A 63 -18.44 3.55 17.24
N LYS A 64 -17.80 3.23 18.37
CA LYS A 64 -17.52 4.18 19.45
C LYS A 64 -16.40 5.15 19.06
N GLU A 65 -15.35 4.63 18.45
CA GLU A 65 -14.19 5.36 17.93
C GLU A 65 -14.55 6.30 16.77
N GLY A 66 -15.63 6.01 16.05
CA GLY A 66 -16.13 6.78 14.91
C GLY A 66 -17.28 7.75 15.22
N ASP A 67 -17.49 8.11 16.50
CA ASP A 67 -18.60 8.96 17.00
C ASP A 67 -20.00 8.50 16.50
N LYS A 68 -20.21 7.19 16.33
CA LYS A 68 -21.40 6.58 15.73
C LYS A 68 -22.08 5.63 16.70
N THR A 69 -22.64 6.20 17.77
CA THR A 69 -23.28 5.45 18.87
C THR A 69 -24.82 5.48 18.83
N SER A 70 -25.44 5.99 17.75
CA SER A 70 -26.91 5.95 17.61
C SER A 70 -27.43 5.79 16.19
N TYR A 71 -28.66 5.30 16.09
CA TYR A 71 -29.47 5.21 14.88
C TYR A 71 -30.79 5.99 15.07
N ILE A 72 -31.12 6.86 14.11
CA ILE A 72 -32.35 7.67 14.14
C ILE A 72 -33.54 6.78 13.77
N LEU A 73 -34.47 6.55 14.70
CA LEU A 73 -35.68 5.74 14.44
C LEU A 73 -36.74 6.57 13.70
N THR A 74 -36.91 7.82 14.13
CA THR A 74 -37.79 8.82 13.51
C THR A 74 -37.35 10.22 13.92
N ARG A 75 -37.45 11.20 13.00
CA ARG A 75 -37.18 12.62 13.28
C ARG A 75 -38.34 13.35 13.96
N SER A 76 -39.52 12.75 13.97
CA SER A 76 -40.72 13.24 14.66
C SER A 76 -41.73 12.10 14.72
N LEU A 77 -41.80 11.41 15.86
CA LEU A 77 -42.65 10.25 16.06
C LEU A 77 -44.13 10.60 15.85
N LYS A 78 -44.77 10.01 14.85
CA LYS A 78 -46.22 10.22 14.61
C LYS A 78 -47.04 9.22 15.41
N GLU A 79 -48.24 9.61 15.84
CA GLU A 79 -49.21 8.70 16.47
C GLU A 79 -49.54 7.48 15.58
N THR A 80 -49.45 7.66 14.26
CA THR A 80 -49.68 6.61 13.24
C THR A 80 -48.45 5.72 12.96
N GLU A 81 -47.28 6.02 13.52
CA GLU A 81 -46.07 5.22 13.34
C GLU A 81 -46.04 4.04 14.33
N PRO A 82 -45.48 2.86 13.93
CA PRO A 82 -45.45 1.69 14.79
C PRO A 82 -44.54 1.92 16.01
N HIS A 83 -45.15 1.97 17.19
CA HIS A 83 -44.45 2.17 18.46
C HIS A 83 -43.73 0.91 18.97
N SER A 84 -43.97 -0.26 18.36
CA SER A 84 -43.18 -1.48 18.60
C SER A 84 -42.39 -1.81 17.34
N LEU A 85 -41.08 -2.00 17.47
CA LEU A 85 -40.13 -2.22 16.38
C LEU A 85 -39.16 -3.35 16.72
N THR A 86 -38.88 -4.25 15.77
CA THR A 86 -37.79 -5.23 15.90
C THR A 86 -36.62 -4.81 15.01
N LEU A 87 -35.46 -4.61 15.62
CA LEU A 87 -34.19 -4.42 14.92
C LEU A 87 -33.28 -5.63 15.17
N TYR A 88 -32.26 -5.77 14.34
CA TYR A 88 -31.13 -6.66 14.62
C TYR A 88 -29.84 -5.84 14.65
N VAL A 89 -28.95 -6.13 15.58
CA VAL A 89 -27.59 -5.58 15.59
C VAL A 89 -26.62 -6.74 15.40
N GLU A 90 -25.82 -6.65 14.33
CA GLU A 90 -24.66 -7.51 14.10
C GLU A 90 -23.45 -6.82 14.73
N LEU A 91 -22.80 -7.46 15.70
CA LEU A 91 -21.59 -6.98 16.37
C LEU A 91 -20.39 -7.84 15.93
N ALA A 92 -19.40 -7.21 15.31
CA ALA A 92 -18.10 -7.80 15.06
C ALA A 92 -17.22 -7.65 16.30
N CYS A 93 -16.54 -8.71 16.73
CA CYS A 93 -15.65 -8.72 17.90
C CYS A 93 -14.26 -8.17 17.52
N ASN A 94 -14.25 -6.91 17.09
CA ASN A 94 -13.10 -6.07 16.78
C ASN A 94 -13.49 -4.61 16.94
N GLY A 95 -12.55 -3.77 17.38
CA GLY A 95 -12.70 -2.31 17.34
C GLY A 95 -12.32 -1.77 15.96
N LEU A 96 -12.49 -0.47 15.74
CA LEU A 96 -12.24 0.20 14.45
C LEU A 96 -10.89 -0.18 13.83
N PHE A 97 -9.83 -0.27 14.63
CA PHE A 97 -8.48 -0.63 14.20
C PHE A 97 -8.09 -2.07 14.62
N GLY A 98 -9.04 -3.02 14.51
CA GLY A 98 -8.81 -4.43 14.86
C GLY A 98 -8.84 -4.69 16.36
N ALA A 99 -7.91 -5.52 16.85
CA ALA A 99 -7.95 -6.08 18.21
C ALA A 99 -6.57 -6.19 18.90
N GLY A 100 -5.63 -5.30 18.57
CA GLY A 100 -4.29 -5.27 19.17
C GLY A 100 -4.27 -5.27 20.70
N ARG A 101 -3.34 -6.04 21.28
CA ARG A 101 -3.33 -6.37 22.72
C ARG A 101 -3.00 -5.21 23.68
N SER A 102 -2.06 -4.35 23.29
CA SER A 102 -1.47 -3.30 24.16
C SER A 102 -1.30 -1.95 23.47
N SER A 103 -1.20 -1.96 22.15
CA SER A 103 -1.28 -0.81 21.25
C SER A 103 -2.06 -1.22 20.01
N MET A 104 -2.45 -0.24 19.18
CA MET A 104 -3.18 -0.48 17.93
C MET A 104 -2.45 -1.47 17.00
N ILE A 105 -1.14 -1.27 16.82
CA ILE A 105 -0.26 -2.06 15.93
C ILE A 105 0.25 -3.37 16.57
N ALA A 106 -0.09 -3.64 17.84
CA ALA A 106 0.32 -4.88 18.48
C ALA A 106 -0.43 -6.08 17.85
N PRO A 107 0.15 -7.29 17.86
CA PRO A 107 -0.55 -8.51 17.46
C PRO A 107 -1.94 -8.61 18.13
N PRO A 108 -3.00 -9.02 17.39
CA PRO A 108 -4.33 -9.16 17.94
C PRO A 108 -4.35 -10.09 19.16
N ASP A 109 -5.05 -9.71 20.22
CA ASP A 109 -5.32 -10.62 21.33
C ASP A 109 -6.46 -11.57 20.93
N PRO A 110 -6.23 -12.88 20.79
CA PRO A 110 -7.29 -13.82 20.39
C PRO A 110 -8.38 -13.96 21.47
N ASP A 111 -8.03 -13.79 22.75
CA ASP A 111 -8.91 -14.05 23.89
C ASP A 111 -9.72 -12.82 24.33
N ARG A 112 -9.56 -11.67 23.65
CA ARG A 112 -10.23 -10.41 24.01
C ARG A 112 -11.76 -10.57 24.00
N ARG A 113 -12.38 -10.05 25.06
CA ARG A 113 -13.84 -9.98 25.23
C ARG A 113 -14.33 -8.57 24.90
N PHE A 114 -15.59 -8.48 24.46
CA PHE A 114 -16.20 -7.24 23.97
C PHE A 114 -17.51 -6.97 24.71
N THR A 115 -17.62 -5.86 25.43
CA THR A 115 -18.74 -5.57 26.35
C THR A 115 -19.83 -4.75 25.67
N LEU A 116 -21.10 -5.05 25.97
CA LEU A 116 -22.22 -4.17 25.66
C LEU A 116 -22.35 -3.10 26.76
N SER A 117 -22.01 -1.85 26.46
CA SER A 117 -22.00 -0.73 27.40
C SER A 117 -23.32 0.05 27.46
N LYS A 118 -24.07 0.17 26.36
CA LYS A 118 -25.42 0.76 26.32
C LYS A 118 -26.28 0.13 25.23
N ALA A 119 -27.59 0.03 25.48
CA ALA A 119 -28.61 -0.32 24.51
C ALA A 119 -29.94 0.35 24.94
N GLU A 120 -30.19 1.57 24.47
CA GLU A 120 -31.20 2.48 25.06
C GLU A 120 -32.08 3.17 24.00
N LEU A 121 -33.30 3.55 24.39
CA LEU A 121 -34.15 4.47 23.63
C LEU A 121 -34.05 5.86 24.24
N VAL A 122 -33.77 6.88 23.42
CA VAL A 122 -33.63 8.27 23.89
C VAL A 122 -34.40 9.25 23.02
N ILE A 123 -34.86 10.34 23.64
CA ILE A 123 -35.29 11.55 22.93
C ILE A 123 -34.03 12.38 22.61
N PHE A 124 -33.84 12.74 21.35
CA PHE A 124 -32.72 13.58 20.94
C PHE A 124 -33.13 15.06 20.98
N ASN A 125 -32.55 15.84 21.91
CA ASN A 125 -32.80 17.27 21.97
C ASN A 125 -31.98 18.01 20.90
N ARG A 126 -32.62 18.27 19.76
CA ARG A 126 -32.03 18.93 18.60
C ARG A 126 -31.49 20.33 18.91
N ASP A 127 -32.22 21.15 19.66
CA ASP A 127 -31.80 22.53 19.93
C ASP A 127 -30.59 22.62 20.87
N VAL A 128 -30.50 21.75 21.88
CA VAL A 128 -29.29 21.62 22.72
C VAL A 128 -28.09 21.19 21.88
N TYR A 129 -28.27 20.26 20.94
CA TYR A 129 -27.21 19.86 20.03
C TYR A 129 -26.73 21.02 19.12
N GLU A 130 -27.64 21.79 18.53
CA GLU A 130 -27.27 22.95 17.71
C GLU A 130 -26.52 24.01 18.54
N LEU A 131 -26.99 24.31 19.76
CA LEU A 131 -26.31 25.21 20.70
C LEU A 131 -24.89 24.77 21.05
N LEU A 132 -24.67 23.47 21.28
CA LEU A 132 -23.35 22.92 21.57
C LEU A 132 -22.40 23.06 20.36
N VAL A 133 -22.88 22.81 19.14
CA VAL A 133 -22.08 23.01 17.91
C VAL A 133 -21.75 24.50 17.72
N ASP A 134 -22.72 25.39 17.94
CA ASP A 134 -22.52 26.84 17.83
C ASP A 134 -21.49 27.35 18.88
N LEU A 135 -21.57 26.86 20.13
CA LEU A 135 -20.66 27.22 21.21
C LEU A 135 -19.25 26.63 21.06
N GLU A 136 -19.11 25.39 20.58
CA GLU A 136 -17.80 24.77 20.27
C GLU A 136 -16.99 25.65 19.31
N ILE A 137 -17.59 26.02 18.17
CA ILE A 137 -16.94 26.83 17.12
C ILE A 137 -16.54 28.21 17.67
N LEU A 138 -17.41 28.84 18.46
CA LEU A 138 -17.14 30.12 19.10
C LEU A 138 -15.96 30.08 20.09
N LEU A 139 -15.89 29.04 20.93
CA LEU A 139 -14.80 28.85 21.88
C LEU A 139 -13.47 28.56 21.17
N ASP A 140 -13.50 27.79 20.09
CA ASP A 140 -12.32 27.50 19.29
C ASP A 140 -11.86 28.73 18.48
N MET A 141 -12.78 29.53 17.92
CA MET A 141 -12.47 30.84 17.33
C MET A 141 -11.81 31.78 18.35
N ALA A 142 -12.32 31.83 19.58
CA ALA A 142 -11.73 32.63 20.64
C ALA A 142 -10.30 32.18 20.98
N ARG A 143 -10.06 30.87 21.09
CA ARG A 143 -8.74 30.31 21.45
C ARG A 143 -7.70 30.41 20.32
N LEU A 144 -8.10 30.11 19.09
CA LEU A 144 -7.17 29.79 17.99
C LEU A 144 -6.86 30.96 17.06
N LEU A 145 -7.68 32.02 17.07
CA LEU A 145 -7.42 33.23 16.28
C LEU A 145 -6.37 34.17 16.91
N GLY A 146 -6.01 33.95 18.17
CA GLY A 146 -4.97 34.69 18.90
C GLY A 146 -5.44 36.01 19.51
N GLU A 147 -4.72 36.48 20.55
CA GLU A 147 -5.06 37.66 21.34
C GLU A 147 -4.96 38.99 20.55
N GLU A 148 -4.10 39.05 19.53
CA GLU A 148 -4.00 40.21 18.62
C GLU A 148 -5.20 40.36 17.68
N ASN A 149 -6.10 39.36 17.63
CA ASN A 149 -7.22 39.34 16.69
C ASN A 149 -8.53 39.77 17.36
N GLN A 150 -9.04 40.94 16.97
CA GLN A 150 -10.34 41.47 17.43
C GLN A 150 -11.50 40.47 17.31
N ARG A 151 -11.43 39.53 16.33
CA ARG A 151 -12.43 38.48 16.11
C ARG A 151 -12.45 37.41 17.19
N SER A 152 -11.31 37.11 17.84
CA SER A 152 -11.24 36.22 19.01
C SER A 152 -12.12 36.76 20.13
N PHE A 153 -11.92 38.03 20.52
CA PHE A 153 -12.70 38.66 21.59
C PHE A 153 -14.18 38.83 21.24
N GLN A 154 -14.53 39.04 19.96
CA GLN A 154 -15.93 39.02 19.52
C GLN A 154 -16.55 37.64 19.72
N ALA A 155 -15.88 36.56 19.32
CA ALA A 155 -16.36 35.20 19.52
C ALA A 155 -16.52 34.84 21.01
N LEU A 156 -15.53 35.20 21.83
CA LEU A 156 -15.60 35.00 23.29
C LEU A 156 -16.74 35.82 23.93
N TYR A 157 -16.95 37.06 23.51
CA TYR A 157 -18.05 37.89 23.99
C TYR A 157 -19.40 37.28 23.61
N THR A 158 -19.59 36.86 22.35
CA THR A 158 -20.81 36.18 21.89
C THR A 158 -21.07 34.89 22.66
N ALA A 159 -20.06 34.05 22.86
CA ALA A 159 -20.17 32.83 23.70
C ALA A 159 -20.64 33.15 25.13
N ASN A 160 -20.06 34.18 25.76
CA ASN A 160 -20.51 34.63 27.08
C ASN A 160 -21.96 35.16 27.05
N GLN A 161 -22.38 35.90 26.01
CA GLN A 161 -23.77 36.33 25.89
C GLN A 161 -24.74 35.16 25.68
N MET A 162 -24.37 34.13 24.91
CA MET A 162 -25.16 32.90 24.78
C MET A 162 -25.37 32.22 26.14
N ILE A 163 -24.30 32.08 26.93
CA ILE A 163 -24.37 31.51 28.29
C ILE A 163 -25.23 32.37 29.21
N ASN A 164 -25.17 33.70 29.09
CA ASN A 164 -25.98 34.62 29.91
C ASN A 164 -27.49 34.56 29.61
N VAL A 165 -27.91 34.20 28.39
CA VAL A 165 -29.32 34.16 27.99
C VAL A 165 -29.92 32.75 27.94
N CYS A 166 -29.10 31.70 27.92
CA CYS A 166 -29.54 30.31 27.82
C CYS A 166 -29.75 29.68 29.20
N ASP A 167 -30.99 29.50 29.63
CA ASP A 167 -31.32 28.62 30.75
C ASP A 167 -31.46 27.18 30.23
N VAL A 168 -30.56 26.29 30.66
CA VAL A 168 -30.57 24.87 30.28
C VAL A 168 -31.83 24.11 30.71
N ALA A 169 -32.63 24.67 31.62
CA ALA A 169 -33.92 24.13 32.05
C ALA A 169 -35.13 24.67 31.25
N ASP A 170 -34.98 25.76 30.48
CA ASP A 170 -36.06 26.38 29.70
C ASP A 170 -35.68 26.51 28.22
N SER A 171 -36.22 25.61 27.40
CA SER A 171 -35.97 25.57 25.96
C SER A 171 -36.51 26.77 25.18
N SER A 172 -37.37 27.62 25.77
CA SER A 172 -37.78 28.88 25.14
C SER A 172 -36.62 29.88 25.01
N THR A 173 -35.60 29.76 25.87
CA THR A 173 -34.40 30.60 25.85
C THR A 173 -33.43 30.27 24.70
N PHE A 174 -33.48 29.03 24.19
CA PHE A 174 -32.48 28.51 23.24
C PHE A 174 -32.43 29.31 21.94
N THR A 175 -33.58 29.80 21.44
CA THR A 175 -33.66 30.63 20.23
C THR A 175 -32.83 31.90 20.36
N ALA A 176 -32.89 32.60 21.49
CA ALA A 176 -32.16 33.85 21.71
C ALA A 176 -30.63 33.62 21.73
N ALA A 177 -30.16 32.51 22.31
CA ALA A 177 -28.76 32.13 22.24
C ALA A 177 -28.32 31.76 20.81
N ARG A 178 -29.17 31.05 20.05
CA ARG A 178 -28.88 30.72 18.63
C ARG A 178 -28.87 31.96 17.72
N GLU A 179 -29.68 32.97 17.99
CA GLU A 179 -29.66 34.25 17.26
C GLU A 179 -28.34 35.01 17.47
N LEU A 180 -27.77 34.99 18.68
CA LEU A 180 -26.44 35.57 18.96
C LEU A 180 -25.32 34.88 18.17
N ALA A 181 -25.37 33.54 18.06
CA ALA A 181 -24.44 32.77 17.22
C ALA A 181 -24.66 33.06 15.71
N ALA A 182 -25.90 33.06 15.25
CA ALA A 182 -26.22 33.38 13.85
C ALA A 182 -25.75 34.79 13.45
N ALA A 183 -25.78 35.75 14.38
CA ALA A 183 -25.27 37.09 14.17
C ALA A 183 -23.74 37.16 13.98
N ILE A 184 -22.95 36.20 14.47
CA ILE A 184 -21.50 36.13 14.18
C ILE A 184 -21.20 35.36 12.89
N PHE A 185 -21.87 34.22 12.67
CA PHE A 185 -21.63 33.34 11.51
C PHE A 185 -22.19 33.88 10.18
N SER A 186 -23.06 34.89 10.22
CA SER A 186 -23.57 35.58 9.02
C SER A 186 -22.67 36.70 8.50
N GLN A 187 -21.64 37.09 9.26
CA GLN A 187 -20.64 38.08 8.84
C GLN A 187 -19.61 37.37 7.95
N ARG A 188 -19.36 37.92 6.75
CA ARG A 188 -18.63 37.24 5.67
C ARG A 188 -17.22 37.77 5.44
N ASN A 189 -16.36 36.92 4.86
CA ASN A 189 -14.99 37.27 4.52
C ASN A 189 -14.88 38.17 3.27
N GLY A 190 -13.74 38.84 3.13
CA GLY A 190 -13.34 39.52 1.89
C GLY A 190 -12.98 38.57 0.76
N GLU A 191 -12.92 39.08 -0.47
CA GLU A 191 -12.70 38.28 -1.68
C GLU A 191 -11.37 37.50 -1.69
N SER A 192 -10.33 38.02 -1.03
CA SER A 192 -9.00 37.41 -0.94
C SER A 192 -8.91 36.20 0.00
N GLN A 193 -9.98 35.83 0.72
CA GLN A 193 -9.90 34.79 1.74
C GLN A 193 -9.65 33.39 1.14
N HIS A 194 -8.77 32.62 1.79
CA HIS A 194 -8.47 31.26 1.38
C HIS A 194 -9.72 30.37 1.33
N THR A 195 -9.81 29.53 0.30
CA THR A 195 -11.00 28.69 0.06
C THR A 195 -10.65 27.21 0.21
N ILE A 196 -11.24 26.60 1.22
CA ILE A 196 -11.08 25.18 1.54
C ILE A 196 -12.18 24.37 0.85
N HIS A 197 -11.77 23.47 -0.03
CA HIS A 197 -12.63 22.54 -0.73
C HIS A 197 -12.81 21.27 0.10
N ALA A 198 -13.84 21.27 0.93
CA ALA A 198 -14.21 20.15 1.79
C ALA A 198 -14.83 19.02 0.94
N VAL A 199 -14.31 17.80 1.08
CA VAL A 199 -14.81 16.59 0.41
C VAL A 199 -14.95 15.49 1.46
N GLY A 200 -16.14 14.89 1.56
CA GLY A 200 -16.34 13.77 2.48
C GLY A 200 -15.47 12.60 2.06
N HIS A 201 -14.83 11.92 3.01
CA HIS A 201 -13.87 10.86 2.75
C HIS A 201 -14.07 9.71 3.74
N CYS A 202 -13.68 8.51 3.32
CA CYS A 202 -13.60 7.34 4.18
C CYS A 202 -12.52 6.43 3.60
N HIS A 203 -11.42 6.33 4.33
CA HIS A 203 -10.37 5.36 4.10
C HIS A 203 -10.74 4.09 4.90
N ILE A 204 -10.57 2.93 4.28
CA ILE A 204 -10.97 1.60 4.75
C ILE A 204 -9.93 0.61 4.18
N ASP A 205 -9.01 0.13 5.00
CA ASP A 205 -7.85 -0.61 4.48
C ASP A 205 -8.26 -2.01 4.01
N SER A 206 -7.77 -2.40 2.83
CA SER A 206 -8.19 -3.64 2.15
C SER A 206 -8.00 -4.85 3.06
N ALA A 207 -6.83 -4.93 3.68
CA ALA A 207 -6.56 -5.67 4.91
C ALA A 207 -5.33 -5.06 5.58
N TRP A 208 -5.41 -4.79 6.88
CA TRP A 208 -4.33 -4.21 7.68
C TRP A 208 -4.25 -4.85 9.06
N LEU A 209 -5.01 -4.34 10.03
CA LEU A 209 -5.14 -4.89 11.39
C LEU A 209 -6.30 -5.88 11.54
N TRP A 210 -6.90 -6.30 10.43
CA TRP A 210 -8.02 -7.24 10.29
C TRP A 210 -7.92 -8.00 8.96
N PRO A 211 -8.49 -9.22 8.84
CA PRO A 211 -8.50 -9.99 7.59
C PRO A 211 -9.43 -9.38 6.54
N TYR A 212 -9.24 -9.76 5.27
CA TYR A 212 -10.05 -9.27 4.14
C TYR A 212 -11.57 -9.43 4.38
N GLU A 213 -12.00 -10.52 5.03
CA GLU A 213 -13.42 -10.77 5.29
C GLU A 213 -14.08 -9.73 6.21
N GLU A 214 -13.33 -9.08 7.12
CA GLU A 214 -13.91 -8.01 7.95
C GLU A 214 -14.08 -6.71 7.14
N THR A 215 -13.22 -6.48 6.15
CA THR A 215 -13.30 -5.31 5.28
C THR A 215 -14.61 -5.28 4.47
N ILE A 216 -15.16 -6.45 4.08
CA ILE A 216 -16.54 -6.61 3.53
C ILE A 216 -17.55 -5.79 4.35
N ARG A 217 -17.47 -5.94 5.68
CA ARG A 217 -18.42 -5.41 6.65
C ARG A 217 -18.12 -3.96 6.98
N LYS A 218 -16.84 -3.59 7.12
CA LYS A 218 -16.40 -2.19 7.25
C LYS A 218 -16.93 -1.32 6.11
N CYS A 219 -16.86 -1.80 4.86
CA CYS A 219 -17.39 -1.10 3.69
C CYS A 219 -18.91 -0.88 3.80
N ALA A 220 -19.67 -1.95 4.08
CA ALA A 220 -21.12 -1.86 4.25
C ALA A 220 -21.53 -0.93 5.40
N ARG A 221 -20.90 -1.06 6.58
CA ARG A 221 -21.15 -0.25 7.79
C ARG A 221 -20.84 1.23 7.58
N SER A 222 -19.75 1.53 6.87
CA SER A 222 -19.37 2.91 6.54
C SER A 222 -20.34 3.54 5.55
N TRP A 223 -20.61 2.87 4.42
CA TRP A 223 -21.34 3.50 3.33
C TRP A 223 -22.84 3.54 3.50
N VAL A 224 -23.44 2.62 4.26
CA VAL A 224 -24.86 2.78 4.62
C VAL A 224 -25.08 4.07 5.40
N THR A 225 -24.19 4.38 6.35
CA THR A 225 -24.21 5.62 7.13
C THR A 225 -24.00 6.84 6.23
N VAL A 226 -23.08 6.78 5.27
CA VAL A 226 -22.85 7.87 4.29
C VAL A 226 -24.06 8.08 3.37
N VAL A 227 -24.72 7.01 2.90
CA VAL A 227 -25.94 7.08 2.08
C VAL A 227 -27.08 7.75 2.87
N ARG A 228 -27.31 7.36 4.13
CA ARG A 228 -28.31 8.02 5.01
C ARG A 228 -27.97 9.49 5.25
N LEU A 229 -26.68 9.82 5.34
CA LEU A 229 -26.21 11.20 5.48
C LEU A 229 -26.47 12.02 4.21
N MET A 230 -26.27 11.45 3.01
CA MET A 230 -26.60 12.09 1.72
C MET A 230 -28.10 12.30 1.52
N GLU A 231 -28.94 11.38 1.99
CA GLU A 231 -30.40 11.52 1.98
C GLU A 231 -30.88 12.72 2.81
N CYS A 232 -30.15 13.04 3.88
CA CYS A 232 -30.43 14.19 4.75
C CYS A 232 -29.74 15.50 4.30
N ASN A 233 -28.65 15.42 3.53
CA ASN A 233 -27.81 16.56 3.17
C ASN A 233 -27.54 16.58 1.65
N PRO A 234 -28.37 17.27 0.84
CA PRO A 234 -28.23 17.29 -0.62
C PRO A 234 -26.90 17.90 -1.15
N GLU A 235 -26.25 18.74 -0.34
CA GLU A 235 -24.94 19.35 -0.67
C GLU A 235 -23.75 18.45 -0.29
N LEU A 236 -23.98 17.31 0.38
CA LEU A 236 -22.91 16.36 0.73
C LEU A 236 -22.35 15.72 -0.55
N THR A 237 -21.04 15.93 -0.74
CA THR A 237 -20.18 15.21 -1.68
C THR A 237 -19.23 14.28 -0.92
N PHE A 238 -19.04 13.09 -1.46
CA PHE A 238 -18.20 12.05 -0.86
C PHE A 238 -17.28 11.44 -1.92
N ALA A 239 -15.98 11.64 -1.79
CA ALA A 239 -14.98 10.91 -2.55
C ALA A 239 -14.62 9.63 -1.78
N CYS A 240 -14.67 8.50 -2.48
CA CYS A 240 -14.27 7.21 -1.92
C CYS A 240 -13.24 6.60 -2.87
N SER A 241 -12.01 6.51 -2.40
CA SER A 241 -10.83 6.17 -3.21
C SER A 241 -10.53 4.68 -3.29
N GLN A 242 -11.17 3.89 -2.45
CA GLN A 242 -11.07 2.43 -2.43
C GLN A 242 -12.35 1.77 -2.96
N ALA A 243 -13.26 2.52 -3.59
CA ALA A 243 -14.64 2.07 -3.87
C ALA A 243 -14.98 1.99 -5.38
N GLY A 244 -15.05 0.74 -5.87
CA GLY A 244 -15.51 0.23 -7.17
C GLY A 244 -16.09 -1.19 -7.00
N LEU A 245 -16.61 -1.84 -8.05
CA LEU A 245 -17.09 -3.24 -8.09
C LEU A 245 -16.24 -4.21 -8.96
N VAL A 246 -16.54 -5.50 -8.87
CA VAL A 246 -15.83 -6.64 -9.45
C VAL A 246 -14.28 -6.72 -9.28
N PHE A 247 -13.76 -6.82 -8.03
CA PHE A 247 -12.46 -7.40 -7.58
C PHE A 247 -11.16 -6.59 -7.19
N TRP A 248 -11.08 -5.25 -7.01
CA TRP A 248 -10.37 -4.55 -5.87
C TRP A 248 -10.64 -3.09 -5.41
N GLN A 249 -10.38 -1.96 -6.09
CA GLN A 249 -11.11 -0.71 -5.71
C GLN A 249 -12.58 -1.08 -5.86
N ALA A 250 -12.85 -1.48 -7.10
CA ALA A 250 -13.44 -2.72 -7.49
C ALA A 250 -13.89 -3.83 -6.48
N GLN A 251 -13.48 -3.98 -5.22
CA GLN A 251 -13.96 -5.06 -4.33
C GLN A 251 -14.77 -4.50 -3.18
N GLN A 252 -14.50 -3.28 -2.71
CA GLN A 252 -15.29 -2.72 -1.63
C GLN A 252 -16.77 -2.57 -2.05
N PHE A 253 -17.09 -2.05 -3.25
CA PHE A 253 -18.47 -2.13 -3.76
C PHE A 253 -18.84 -3.52 -4.31
N GLU A 254 -17.92 -4.41 -4.70
CA GLU A 254 -18.32 -5.75 -5.18
C GLU A 254 -18.80 -6.65 -4.06
N TRP A 255 -18.10 -6.63 -2.94
CA TRP A 255 -18.55 -7.20 -1.69
C TRP A 255 -19.89 -6.60 -1.33
N VAL A 256 -20.06 -5.27 -1.43
CA VAL A 256 -21.37 -4.63 -1.22
C VAL A 256 -22.41 -5.00 -2.29
N ARG A 257 -22.07 -5.32 -3.53
CA ARG A 257 -23.03 -5.84 -4.54
C ARG A 257 -23.41 -7.29 -4.27
N SER A 258 -22.45 -8.10 -3.85
CA SER A 258 -22.59 -9.56 -3.71
C SER A 258 -23.28 -9.92 -2.40
N TRP A 259 -22.90 -9.25 -1.31
CA TRP A 259 -23.44 -9.46 0.04
C TRP A 259 -24.57 -8.49 0.42
N TYR A 260 -24.58 -7.26 -0.13
CA TYR A 260 -25.53 -6.20 0.24
C TYR A 260 -26.19 -5.50 -0.98
N PRO A 261 -26.72 -6.21 -2.00
CA PRO A 261 -27.13 -5.63 -3.29
C PRO A 261 -28.11 -4.44 -3.18
N GLY A 262 -28.99 -4.42 -2.17
CA GLY A 262 -29.89 -3.29 -1.92
C GLY A 262 -29.16 -1.98 -1.55
N LEU A 263 -28.02 -2.06 -0.86
CA LEU A 263 -27.15 -0.91 -0.59
C LEU A 263 -26.41 -0.47 -1.87
N TYR A 264 -25.95 -1.42 -2.70
CA TYR A 264 -25.30 -1.08 -3.97
C TYR A 264 -26.22 -0.28 -4.91
N VAL A 265 -27.50 -0.67 -5.05
CA VAL A 265 -28.46 0.10 -5.88
C VAL A 265 -28.66 1.53 -5.35
N GLN A 266 -28.66 1.74 -4.03
CA GLN A 266 -28.69 3.09 -3.44
C GLN A 266 -27.42 3.88 -3.79
N ILE A 267 -26.24 3.25 -3.72
CA ILE A 267 -24.96 3.84 -4.13
C ILE A 267 -24.98 4.25 -5.61
N GLN A 268 -25.43 3.40 -6.53
CA GLN A 268 -25.54 3.75 -7.96
C GLN A 268 -26.39 5.02 -8.16
N ASN A 269 -27.51 5.15 -7.44
CA ASN A 269 -28.35 6.34 -7.51
C ASN A 269 -27.64 7.60 -7.00
N PHE A 270 -26.79 7.51 -5.97
CA PHE A 270 -26.01 8.65 -5.48
C PHE A 270 -24.77 8.96 -6.33
N VAL A 271 -24.21 7.98 -7.05
CA VAL A 271 -23.19 8.21 -8.10
C VAL A 271 -23.83 8.93 -9.30
N ALA A 272 -25.03 8.53 -9.74
CA ALA A 272 -25.76 9.20 -10.82
C ALA A 272 -26.17 10.64 -10.48
N LYS A 273 -26.42 10.95 -9.19
CA LYS A 273 -26.61 12.33 -8.68
C LYS A 273 -25.30 13.14 -8.59
N GLY A 274 -24.13 12.51 -8.69
CA GLY A 274 -22.83 13.15 -8.49
C GLY A 274 -22.47 13.45 -7.02
N GLN A 275 -23.23 12.94 -6.06
CA GLN A 275 -22.94 13.08 -4.62
C GLN A 275 -21.90 12.05 -4.16
N PHE A 276 -22.03 10.80 -4.62
CA PHE A 276 -21.03 9.75 -4.39
C PHE A 276 -20.05 9.74 -5.57
N ILE A 277 -18.76 9.82 -5.28
CA ILE A 277 -17.71 10.06 -6.27
C ILE A 277 -16.63 8.98 -6.15
N PRO A 278 -16.69 7.93 -6.99
CA PRO A 278 -15.58 6.99 -7.14
C PRO A 278 -14.34 7.70 -7.70
N VAL A 279 -13.21 7.62 -7.01
CA VAL A 279 -11.92 8.22 -7.42
C VAL A 279 -10.81 7.16 -7.39
N GLY A 280 -9.61 7.50 -7.88
CA GLY A 280 -8.48 6.57 -7.94
C GLY A 280 -8.26 6.05 -9.36
N GLY A 281 -9.17 5.22 -9.86
CA GLY A 281 -9.04 4.63 -11.20
C GLY A 281 -8.03 3.49 -11.31
N THR A 282 -7.46 3.02 -10.19
CA THR A 282 -6.59 1.83 -10.10
C THR A 282 -7.39 0.60 -9.68
N TRP A 283 -6.69 -0.48 -9.36
CA TRP A 283 -7.29 -1.63 -8.70
C TRP A 283 -7.30 -1.35 -7.20
N VAL A 284 -6.38 -1.88 -6.40
CA VAL A 284 -6.23 -1.40 -5.03
C VAL A 284 -5.74 0.07 -5.02
N GLU A 285 -5.80 0.71 -3.86
CA GLU A 285 -4.80 1.72 -3.52
C GLU A 285 -3.47 0.99 -3.34
N MET A 286 -2.73 0.86 -4.45
CA MET A 286 -1.52 0.05 -4.53
C MET A 286 -0.33 0.67 -3.80
N ASP A 287 0.65 -0.15 -3.46
CA ASP A 287 1.98 0.38 -3.16
C ASP A 287 2.60 1.11 -4.38
N GLY A 288 3.33 2.20 -4.11
CA GLY A 288 3.83 3.12 -5.13
C GLY A 288 5.20 2.78 -5.69
N ASN A 289 5.87 1.74 -5.17
CA ASN A 289 7.28 1.45 -5.41
C ASN A 289 7.56 -0.03 -5.78
N LEU A 290 6.92 -0.96 -5.10
CA LEU A 290 7.20 -2.41 -5.15
C LEU A 290 6.51 -3.17 -6.30
N PRO A 291 5.29 -2.82 -6.78
CA PRO A 291 4.70 -3.51 -7.93
C PRO A 291 5.49 -3.30 -9.22
N SER A 292 5.55 -4.31 -10.09
CA SER A 292 6.13 -4.16 -11.43
C SER A 292 5.37 -3.13 -12.29
N GLY A 293 6.02 -2.63 -13.34
CA GLY A 293 5.40 -1.67 -14.26
C GLY A 293 4.14 -2.22 -14.93
N GLU A 294 4.16 -3.50 -15.31
CA GLU A 294 2.98 -4.17 -15.86
C GLU A 294 1.88 -4.29 -14.80
N SER A 295 2.20 -4.64 -13.55
CA SER A 295 1.23 -4.60 -12.46
C SER A 295 0.60 -3.22 -12.29
N MET A 296 1.37 -2.13 -12.32
CA MET A 296 0.81 -0.77 -12.27
C MET A 296 -0.11 -0.46 -13.47
N VAL A 297 0.24 -0.93 -14.68
CA VAL A 297 -0.66 -0.84 -15.85
C VAL A 297 -1.94 -1.65 -15.64
N ARG A 298 -1.84 -2.87 -15.09
CA ARG A 298 -3.01 -3.72 -14.78
C ARG A 298 -3.89 -3.13 -13.68
N GLN A 299 -3.32 -2.40 -12.72
CA GLN A 299 -4.04 -1.64 -11.71
C GLN A 299 -4.96 -0.62 -12.38
N PHE A 300 -4.42 0.30 -13.19
CA PHE A 300 -5.23 1.28 -13.93
C PHE A 300 -6.17 0.63 -14.95
N LEU A 301 -5.75 -0.42 -15.65
CA LEU A 301 -6.57 -1.10 -16.66
C LEU A 301 -7.82 -1.75 -16.06
N GLN A 302 -7.66 -2.53 -14.99
CA GLN A 302 -8.79 -3.17 -14.33
C GLN A 302 -9.70 -2.11 -13.68
N GLY A 303 -9.12 -1.09 -13.04
CA GLY A 303 -9.83 0.03 -12.41
C GLY A 303 -10.67 0.86 -13.37
N GLN A 304 -10.04 1.51 -14.36
CA GLN A 304 -10.74 2.36 -15.34
C GLN A 304 -11.79 1.57 -16.12
N ARG A 305 -11.47 0.35 -16.57
CA ARG A 305 -12.43 -0.53 -17.24
C ARG A 305 -13.64 -0.78 -16.35
N PHE A 306 -13.39 -1.11 -15.09
CA PHE A 306 -14.43 -1.37 -14.13
C PHE A 306 -15.38 -0.16 -13.95
N PHE A 307 -14.84 1.03 -13.67
CA PHE A 307 -15.66 2.22 -13.42
C PHE A 307 -16.52 2.57 -14.66
N GLN A 308 -15.98 2.33 -15.86
CA GLN A 308 -16.68 2.51 -17.11
C GLN A 308 -17.83 1.49 -17.30
N GLU A 309 -17.66 0.24 -16.85
CA GLU A 309 -18.66 -0.83 -16.98
C GLU A 309 -19.87 -0.68 -16.02
N GLN A 310 -19.71 -0.15 -14.80
CA GLN A 310 -20.82 -0.02 -13.83
C GLN A 310 -21.37 1.40 -13.63
N PHE A 311 -20.56 2.43 -13.85
CA PHE A 311 -20.94 3.82 -13.60
C PHE A 311 -20.85 4.70 -14.86
N GLY A 312 -20.44 4.14 -16.00
CA GLY A 312 -20.36 4.86 -17.27
C GLY A 312 -19.25 5.93 -17.34
N ARG A 313 -18.30 5.92 -16.40
CA ARG A 313 -17.26 6.95 -16.22
C ARG A 313 -15.87 6.35 -16.04
N ILE A 314 -14.85 7.02 -16.55
CA ILE A 314 -13.45 6.85 -16.13
C ILE A 314 -13.08 7.95 -15.12
N CYS A 315 -12.10 7.69 -14.26
CA CYS A 315 -11.53 8.68 -13.35
C CYS A 315 -10.55 9.60 -14.10
N SER A 316 -10.55 10.89 -13.78
CA SER A 316 -9.57 11.89 -14.25
C SER A 316 -8.40 12.08 -13.29
N GLU A 317 -8.58 11.57 -12.07
CA GLU A 317 -7.77 11.75 -10.88
C GLU A 317 -7.35 10.40 -10.29
N PHE A 318 -6.04 10.23 -10.09
CA PHE A 318 -5.50 9.19 -9.22
C PHE A 318 -5.48 9.72 -7.78
N TRP A 319 -5.78 8.86 -6.82
CA TRP A 319 -6.03 9.23 -5.44
C TRP A 319 -5.44 8.11 -4.59
N LEU A 320 -4.36 8.44 -3.87
CA LEU A 320 -3.49 7.47 -3.22
C LEU A 320 -2.90 8.10 -1.93
N PRO A 321 -3.73 8.31 -0.89
CA PRO A 321 -3.38 9.13 0.26
C PRO A 321 -2.28 8.50 1.11
N ASP A 322 -2.42 7.22 1.48
CA ASP A 322 -1.59 6.57 2.51
C ASP A 322 -0.40 5.75 2.00
N THR A 323 -0.19 5.65 0.68
CA THR A 323 0.90 4.85 0.11
C THR A 323 2.30 5.37 0.44
N PHE A 324 3.23 4.44 0.72
CA PHE A 324 4.54 4.71 1.32
C PHE A 324 5.61 5.17 0.31
N GLY A 325 5.38 6.34 -0.32
CA GLY A 325 6.25 6.92 -1.35
C GLY A 325 5.88 6.48 -2.77
N TYR A 326 6.37 7.20 -3.79
CA TYR A 326 5.83 7.07 -5.15
C TYR A 326 6.91 7.12 -6.25
N SER A 327 6.95 6.05 -7.05
CA SER A 327 7.86 5.88 -8.19
C SER A 327 7.78 7.00 -9.24
N ALA A 328 8.96 7.40 -9.74
CA ALA A 328 9.14 8.43 -10.76
C ALA A 328 8.47 8.14 -12.12
N GLN A 329 7.95 6.94 -12.38
CA GLN A 329 7.27 6.61 -13.64
C GLN A 329 5.73 6.76 -13.56
N LEU A 330 5.16 6.92 -12.37
CA LEU A 330 3.70 7.06 -12.19
C LEU A 330 3.08 8.23 -13.00
N PRO A 331 3.74 9.38 -13.23
CA PRO A 331 3.22 10.41 -14.13
C PRO A 331 2.99 9.94 -15.57
N GLN A 332 3.89 9.13 -16.16
CA GLN A 332 3.67 8.58 -17.50
C GLN A 332 2.50 7.59 -17.49
N LEU A 333 2.45 6.70 -16.49
CA LEU A 333 1.40 5.67 -16.39
C LEU A 333 0.00 6.29 -16.24
N MET A 334 -0.15 7.26 -15.34
CA MET A 334 -1.38 8.05 -15.21
C MET A 334 -1.80 8.66 -16.55
N ARG A 335 -0.87 9.30 -17.26
CA ARG A 335 -1.14 9.96 -18.54
C ARG A 335 -1.53 8.97 -19.65
N GLY A 336 -0.92 7.79 -19.69
CA GLY A 336 -1.32 6.69 -20.58
C GLY A 336 -2.73 6.19 -20.29
N CYS A 337 -3.12 6.13 -19.01
CA CYS A 337 -4.45 5.70 -18.56
C CYS A 337 -5.50 6.84 -18.49
N GLY A 338 -5.21 7.97 -19.14
CA GLY A 338 -6.13 9.12 -19.28
C GLY A 338 -6.21 10.05 -18.05
N ILE A 339 -5.58 9.69 -16.94
CA ILE A 339 -5.54 10.45 -15.69
C ILE A 339 -4.57 11.63 -15.84
N ARG A 340 -4.92 12.77 -15.24
CA ARG A 340 -4.15 14.03 -15.35
C ARG A 340 -3.90 14.72 -14.01
N ARG A 341 -4.56 14.24 -12.95
CA ARG A 341 -4.61 14.81 -11.61
C ARG A 341 -4.18 13.75 -10.61
N PHE A 342 -3.49 14.13 -9.55
CA PHE A 342 -3.04 13.22 -8.50
C PHE A 342 -3.27 13.81 -7.11
N LEU A 343 -3.77 12.98 -6.18
CA LEU A 343 -3.86 13.32 -4.76
C LEU A 343 -3.15 12.27 -3.89
N THR A 344 -2.36 12.75 -2.93
CA THR A 344 -1.59 12.00 -1.92
C THR A 344 -1.76 12.69 -0.55
N GLN A 345 -1.32 12.08 0.55
CA GLN A 345 -1.14 12.75 1.85
C GLN A 345 0.19 12.39 2.54
N LYS A 346 0.73 11.16 2.41
CA LYS A 346 1.93 10.71 3.17
C LYS A 346 3.18 11.56 3.06
N LEU A 347 3.36 12.35 1.99
CA LEU A 347 4.50 13.28 1.88
C LEU A 347 4.53 14.35 2.99
N SER A 348 3.43 14.53 3.72
CA SER A 348 3.37 15.33 4.95
C SER A 348 4.03 14.66 6.17
N TRP A 349 4.34 13.37 6.12
CA TRP A 349 4.95 12.57 7.19
C TRP A 349 6.48 12.39 7.03
N ASN A 350 7.12 13.10 6.10
CA ASN A 350 8.58 13.12 5.97
C ASN A 350 9.26 13.49 7.29
N LEU A 351 10.18 12.63 7.76
CA LEU A 351 10.83 12.75 9.06
C LEU A 351 11.77 13.97 9.15
N VAL A 352 12.41 14.37 8.05
CA VAL A 352 13.50 15.36 8.04
C VAL A 352 13.12 16.60 7.24
N ASN A 353 12.70 16.43 5.98
CA ASN A 353 12.46 17.52 5.06
C ASN A 353 10.97 17.67 4.76
N THR A 354 10.34 18.73 5.30
CA THR A 354 8.97 19.08 4.92
C THR A 354 8.91 19.39 3.42
N PHE A 355 8.10 18.63 2.68
CA PHE A 355 8.00 18.77 1.22
C PHE A 355 7.61 20.21 0.78
N PRO A 356 8.26 20.78 -0.27
CA PRO A 356 8.23 22.21 -0.53
C PRO A 356 6.93 22.75 -1.17
N HIS A 357 6.08 21.92 -1.75
CA HIS A 357 4.87 22.33 -2.47
C HIS A 357 3.66 21.49 -2.08
N HIS A 358 2.50 22.12 -1.85
CA HIS A 358 1.23 21.41 -1.71
C HIS A 358 0.45 21.34 -3.03
N THR A 359 0.78 22.19 -4.01
CA THR A 359 0.21 22.14 -5.36
C THR A 359 1.30 22.34 -6.41
N PHE A 360 1.54 21.33 -7.24
CA PHE A 360 2.66 21.33 -8.18
C PHE A 360 2.38 20.42 -9.39
N PHE A 361 3.14 20.59 -10.47
CA PHE A 361 3.21 19.57 -11.51
C PHE A 361 4.24 18.51 -11.15
N TRP A 362 3.82 17.25 -11.08
CA TRP A 362 4.74 16.13 -10.98
C TRP A 362 5.12 15.65 -12.38
N GLU A 363 6.42 15.64 -12.67
CA GLU A 363 7.03 15.23 -13.93
C GLU A 363 7.76 13.90 -13.77
N GLY A 364 7.40 12.92 -14.61
CA GLY A 364 8.03 11.60 -14.63
C GLY A 364 9.32 11.57 -15.46
N ILE A 365 10.00 10.41 -15.46
CA ILE A 365 11.31 10.24 -16.13
C ILE A 365 11.29 10.47 -17.65
N ASP A 366 10.12 10.52 -18.28
CA ASP A 366 9.91 10.80 -19.71
C ASP A 366 9.52 12.26 -20.02
N GLY A 367 9.31 13.09 -18.98
CA GLY A 367 8.73 14.44 -19.10
C GLY A 367 7.20 14.51 -19.08
N SER A 368 6.48 13.39 -18.88
CA SER A 368 5.02 13.41 -18.69
C SER A 368 4.64 14.08 -17.39
N ARG A 369 3.67 15.02 -17.45
CA ARG A 369 3.21 15.81 -16.29
C ARG A 369 1.77 15.52 -15.87
N VAL A 370 1.57 15.39 -14.56
CA VAL A 370 0.26 15.40 -13.88
C VAL A 370 0.19 16.56 -12.88
N LEU A 371 -1.00 17.08 -12.63
CA LEU A 371 -1.25 18.08 -11.58
C LEU A 371 -1.44 17.39 -10.23
N THR A 372 -0.47 17.55 -9.32
CA THR A 372 -0.49 16.96 -7.98
C THR A 372 -0.94 17.97 -6.94
N HIS A 373 -1.78 17.53 -6.01
CA HIS A 373 -2.13 18.26 -4.79
C HIS A 373 -2.12 17.32 -3.58
N PHE A 374 -1.66 17.77 -2.41
CA PHE A 374 -1.93 17.07 -1.14
C PHE A 374 -2.55 17.99 -0.09
N PRO A 375 -3.51 17.52 0.74
CA PRO A 375 -4.21 18.36 1.71
C PRO A 375 -3.25 18.96 2.75
N PRO A 376 -3.17 20.30 2.90
CA PRO A 376 -2.33 20.94 3.92
C PRO A 376 -2.78 20.74 5.37
N GLY A 377 -3.82 19.95 5.62
CA GLY A 377 -4.17 19.51 6.97
C GLY A 377 -3.27 18.39 7.51
N ASP A 378 -2.38 17.82 6.67
CA ASP A 378 -1.53 16.65 6.94
C ASP A 378 -2.33 15.37 7.30
N SER A 379 -3.61 15.33 6.95
CA SER A 379 -4.55 14.24 7.24
C SER A 379 -5.59 14.12 6.12
N TYR A 380 -6.08 12.90 5.88
CA TYR A 380 -7.21 12.61 5.00
C TYR A 380 -8.50 12.26 5.78
N GLY A 381 -8.47 12.39 7.12
CA GLY A 381 -9.57 12.06 8.02
C GLY A 381 -9.90 13.17 9.03
N MET A 382 -10.08 14.40 8.54
CA MET A 382 -10.32 15.57 9.41
C MET A 382 -11.77 15.66 9.90
N HIS A 383 -11.99 16.37 11.00
CA HIS A 383 -13.26 16.41 11.76
C HIS A 383 -14.03 17.73 11.62
N GLY A 384 -13.61 18.62 10.72
CA GLY A 384 -14.24 19.91 10.46
C GLY A 384 -14.13 20.87 11.65
N GLN A 385 -13.00 20.86 12.35
CA GLN A 385 -12.71 21.74 13.49
C GLN A 385 -12.02 23.04 13.04
N VAL A 386 -12.16 24.11 13.83
CA VAL A 386 -11.50 25.40 13.55
C VAL A 386 -9.98 25.24 13.45
N GLU A 387 -9.36 24.41 14.31
CA GLU A 387 -7.92 24.18 14.27
C GLU A 387 -7.44 23.56 12.94
N GLU A 388 -8.14 22.56 12.42
CA GLU A 388 -7.78 21.86 11.18
C GLU A 388 -7.88 22.80 9.97
N LEU A 389 -8.89 23.67 9.96
CA LEU A 389 -9.07 24.68 8.92
C LEU A 389 -7.97 25.76 8.96
N LEU A 390 -7.65 26.28 10.15
CA LEU A 390 -6.56 27.24 10.34
C LEU A 390 -5.20 26.60 10.05
N LYS A 391 -5.00 25.33 10.44
CA LYS A 391 -3.82 24.51 10.10
C LYS A 391 -3.67 24.39 8.58
N THR A 392 -4.74 24.09 7.86
CA THR A 392 -4.73 23.98 6.39
C THR A 392 -4.25 25.29 5.72
N VAL A 393 -4.74 26.45 6.15
CA VAL A 393 -4.25 27.75 5.65
C VAL A 393 -2.79 28.01 6.07
N ARG A 394 -2.43 27.64 7.31
CA ARG A 394 -1.09 27.86 7.89
C ARG A 394 -0.02 26.99 7.22
N ASN A 395 -0.32 25.75 6.86
CA ASN A 395 0.65 24.77 6.37
C ASN A 395 0.89 24.84 4.86
N ASN A 396 -0.09 25.30 4.07
CA ASN A 396 0.02 25.50 2.62
C ASN A 396 1.33 26.25 2.27
N LYS A 397 2.16 25.63 1.43
CA LYS A 397 3.48 26.15 1.03
C LYS A 397 3.40 27.07 -0.19
N ASP A 398 2.39 26.92 -1.05
CA ASP A 398 2.22 27.68 -2.30
C ASP A 398 1.37 28.94 -2.13
N LYS A 399 1.46 29.56 -0.94
CA LYS A 399 0.85 30.86 -0.63
C LYS A 399 1.32 31.93 -1.62
N GLY A 400 0.40 32.76 -2.07
CA GLY A 400 0.65 33.78 -3.09
C GLY A 400 0.63 33.25 -4.54
N ARG A 401 0.59 31.92 -4.74
CA ARG A 401 0.31 31.28 -6.04
C ARG A 401 -1.07 30.63 -6.07
N VAL A 402 -1.44 29.94 -4.98
CA VAL A 402 -2.65 29.13 -4.89
C VAL A 402 -3.43 29.49 -3.63
N ASN A 403 -4.68 29.91 -3.81
CA ASN A 403 -5.59 30.29 -2.71
C ASN A 403 -6.71 29.26 -2.44
N HIS A 404 -6.48 28.01 -2.86
CA HIS A 404 -7.41 26.89 -2.78
C HIS A 404 -6.72 25.63 -2.25
N SER A 405 -7.34 24.91 -1.32
CA SER A 405 -6.79 23.67 -0.74
C SER A 405 -7.87 22.58 -0.63
N ALA A 406 -7.49 21.31 -0.75
CA ALA A 406 -8.32 20.18 -0.35
C ALA A 406 -8.50 20.11 1.18
N PHE A 407 -9.63 19.56 1.62
CA PHE A 407 -9.86 19.15 3.00
C PHE A 407 -10.72 17.89 3.00
N LEU A 408 -10.12 16.76 3.35
CA LEU A 408 -10.79 15.45 3.35
C LEU A 408 -11.28 15.15 4.76
N PHE A 409 -12.59 14.88 4.92
CA PHE A 409 -13.22 14.80 6.23
C PHE A 409 -14.06 13.54 6.46
N GLY A 410 -13.99 13.00 7.68
CA GLY A 410 -14.59 11.74 8.07
C GLY A 410 -13.58 10.75 8.67
N PHE A 411 -14.07 9.72 9.36
CA PHE A 411 -13.20 8.69 9.93
C PHE A 411 -12.61 7.78 8.84
N GLY A 412 -11.32 7.42 9.01
CA GLY A 412 -10.50 6.67 8.06
C GLY A 412 -9.99 5.33 8.60
N ASP A 413 -9.04 4.76 7.86
CA ASP A 413 -8.25 3.53 8.07
C ASP A 413 -9.11 2.29 8.40
N GLY A 414 -9.67 2.23 9.61
CA GLY A 414 -10.73 1.27 9.95
C GLY A 414 -12.10 1.55 9.34
N GLY A 415 -12.31 2.76 8.80
CA GLY A 415 -13.53 3.21 8.15
C GLY A 415 -14.41 4.15 8.98
N GLY A 416 -15.72 4.08 8.73
CA GLY A 416 -16.74 4.93 9.34
C GLY A 416 -17.15 6.12 8.45
N GLY A 417 -16.21 6.96 8.01
CA GLY A 417 -16.49 8.14 7.16
C GLY A 417 -17.17 9.30 7.90
N PRO A 418 -17.75 10.30 7.20
CA PRO A 418 -18.25 11.54 7.81
C PRO A 418 -19.44 11.38 8.77
N THR A 419 -19.65 12.38 9.62
CA THR A 419 -20.80 12.52 10.55
C THR A 419 -21.61 13.79 10.27
N GLN A 420 -22.84 13.87 10.78
CA GLN A 420 -23.65 15.09 10.71
C GLN A 420 -22.96 16.27 11.42
N LYS A 421 -22.29 16.05 12.55
CA LYS A 421 -21.57 17.10 13.31
C LYS A 421 -20.46 17.77 12.50
N MET A 422 -19.74 17.01 11.67
CA MET A 422 -18.75 17.56 10.73
C MET A 422 -19.41 18.51 9.71
N LEU A 423 -20.55 18.12 9.15
CA LEU A 423 -21.30 18.93 8.18
C LEU A 423 -21.88 20.19 8.82
N ASP A 424 -22.47 20.07 10.02
CA ASP A 424 -23.06 21.21 10.71
C ASP A 424 -22.00 22.27 11.06
N ARG A 425 -20.82 21.82 11.52
CA ARG A 425 -19.64 22.68 11.75
C ARG A 425 -19.20 23.40 10.48
N MET A 426 -18.99 22.68 9.38
CA MET A 426 -18.58 23.29 8.10
C MET A 426 -19.65 24.21 7.51
N LYS A 427 -20.94 23.96 7.77
CA LYS A 427 -22.03 24.84 7.36
C LYS A 427 -21.96 26.20 8.06
N ARG A 428 -21.68 26.24 9.37
CA ARG A 428 -21.39 27.49 10.11
C ARG A 428 -20.17 28.19 9.54
N MET A 429 -19.08 27.45 9.35
CA MET A 429 -17.79 27.99 8.90
C MET A 429 -17.69 28.21 7.36
N SER A 430 -18.82 28.15 6.64
CA SER A 430 -18.83 28.21 5.17
C SER A 430 -18.29 29.53 4.61
N ASP A 431 -18.69 30.65 5.20
CA ASP A 431 -18.12 31.98 4.96
C ASP A 431 -18.26 32.85 6.23
N THR A 432 -17.72 32.37 7.35
CA THR A 432 -17.64 33.14 8.61
C THR A 432 -16.38 33.99 8.62
N ASP A 433 -16.51 35.30 8.85
CA ASP A 433 -15.39 36.23 8.98
C ASP A 433 -14.41 35.81 10.10
N GLY A 434 -13.12 35.91 9.79
CA GLY A 434 -12.00 35.41 10.60
C GLY A 434 -11.59 33.96 10.31
N LEU A 435 -12.40 33.18 9.59
CA LEU A 435 -12.11 31.80 9.21
C LEU A 435 -11.95 31.65 7.69
N PRO A 436 -11.17 30.67 7.19
CA PRO A 436 -11.18 30.36 5.76
C PRO A 436 -12.57 29.96 5.28
N ARG A 437 -12.89 30.27 4.02
CA ARG A 437 -14.18 29.90 3.42
C ARG A 437 -14.21 28.40 3.19
N VAL A 438 -15.17 27.69 3.80
CA VAL A 438 -15.33 26.24 3.64
C VAL A 438 -16.44 25.94 2.64
N LYS A 439 -16.12 25.19 1.59
CA LYS A 439 -17.08 24.80 0.55
C LYS A 439 -17.09 23.29 0.36
N LEU A 440 -18.24 22.66 0.63
CA LEU A 440 -18.52 21.29 0.18
C LEU A 440 -18.36 21.23 -1.36
N SER A 441 -17.44 20.39 -1.82
CA SER A 441 -16.88 20.43 -3.18
C SER A 441 -16.67 19.02 -3.73
N THR A 442 -16.49 18.91 -5.05
CA THR A 442 -16.01 17.67 -5.67
C THR A 442 -14.50 17.75 -5.96
N PRO A 443 -13.79 16.61 -6.06
CA PRO A 443 -12.41 16.56 -6.57
C PRO A 443 -12.24 17.31 -7.89
N ASN A 444 -13.16 17.11 -8.84
CA ASN A 444 -13.17 17.82 -10.11
C ASN A 444 -13.32 19.34 -9.94
N GLN A 445 -14.12 19.84 -8.98
CA GLN A 445 -14.25 21.28 -8.71
C GLN A 445 -12.96 21.88 -8.14
N LEU A 446 -12.26 21.18 -7.24
CA LEU A 446 -10.95 21.60 -6.74
C LEU A 446 -9.93 21.67 -7.89
N PHE A 447 -9.69 20.56 -8.58
CA PHE A 447 -8.68 20.52 -9.64
C PHE A 447 -8.99 21.47 -10.79
N SER A 448 -10.27 21.67 -11.17
CA SER A 448 -10.66 22.66 -12.19
C SER A 448 -10.48 24.13 -11.77
N VAL A 449 -10.18 24.40 -10.50
CA VAL A 449 -9.71 25.72 -10.03
C VAL A 449 -8.18 25.77 -10.03
N LEU A 450 -7.51 24.74 -9.49
CA LEU A 450 -6.05 24.64 -9.49
C LEU A 450 -5.44 24.68 -10.92
N GLU A 451 -6.13 24.09 -11.91
CA GLU A 451 -5.76 24.10 -13.32
C GLU A 451 -5.73 25.50 -13.94
N LYS A 452 -6.44 26.49 -13.37
CA LYS A 452 -6.43 27.89 -13.84
C LYS A 452 -5.16 28.62 -13.41
N GLU A 453 -4.66 28.31 -12.22
CA GLU A 453 -3.41 28.86 -11.68
C GLU A 453 -2.17 28.07 -12.16
N SER A 454 -2.34 27.12 -13.08
CA SER A 454 -1.30 26.20 -13.55
C SER A 454 -0.01 26.88 -14.04
N SER A 455 -0.09 28.08 -14.58
CA SER A 455 1.07 28.88 -15.01
C SER A 455 1.97 29.36 -13.86
N GLN A 456 1.51 29.28 -12.61
CA GLN A 456 2.22 29.73 -11.41
C GLN A 456 2.82 28.58 -10.59
N LEU A 457 2.52 27.32 -10.94
CA LEU A 457 2.90 26.14 -10.16
C LEU A 457 4.36 25.74 -10.40
N CYS A 458 5.01 25.26 -9.35
CA CYS A 458 6.32 24.62 -9.47
C CYS A 458 6.20 23.23 -10.12
N ILE A 459 7.33 22.72 -10.62
CA ILE A 459 7.46 21.37 -11.16
C ILE A 459 8.40 20.58 -10.24
N TRP A 460 8.00 19.37 -9.87
CA TRP A 460 8.86 18.38 -9.23
C TRP A 460 9.17 17.26 -10.24
N VAL A 461 10.45 16.96 -10.44
CA VAL A 461 10.91 15.97 -11.43
C VAL A 461 11.48 14.75 -10.70
N GLY A 462 11.09 13.55 -11.11
CA GLY A 462 11.57 12.30 -10.52
C GLY A 462 10.62 11.68 -9.49
N GLU A 463 11.16 10.93 -8.52
CA GLU A 463 10.35 10.23 -7.52
C GLU A 463 9.84 11.18 -6.43
N LEU A 464 8.71 10.82 -5.81
CA LEU A 464 8.23 11.44 -4.59
C LEU A 464 8.60 10.51 -3.43
N PHE A 465 9.86 10.59 -3.02
CA PHE A 465 10.44 9.80 -1.93
C PHE A 465 9.78 10.16 -0.59
N LEU A 466 9.37 9.14 0.17
CA LEU A 466 8.90 9.27 1.54
C LEU A 466 10.07 8.96 2.49
N GLU A 467 10.33 9.82 3.45
CA GLU A 467 11.48 9.70 4.37
C GLU A 467 11.19 8.82 5.60
N LEU A 468 10.23 7.90 5.47
CA LEU A 468 9.60 7.15 6.55
C LEU A 468 9.11 5.81 5.97
N HIS A 469 8.95 4.79 6.83
CA HIS A 469 8.51 3.45 6.42
C HIS A 469 9.45 2.70 5.43
N ASN A 470 10.75 3.05 5.41
CA ASN A 470 11.76 2.42 4.53
C ASN A 470 12.02 0.92 4.83
N GLY A 471 11.64 0.42 6.02
CA GLY A 471 11.74 -0.99 6.38
C GLY A 471 10.77 -1.88 5.59
N THR A 472 9.68 -1.29 5.08
CA THR A 472 8.69 -1.97 4.23
C THR A 472 9.28 -2.58 2.95
N TYR A 473 10.44 -2.08 2.48
CA TYR A 473 11.13 -2.65 1.32
C TYR A 473 11.75 -4.03 1.59
N THR A 474 11.90 -4.41 2.87
CA THR A 474 12.62 -5.62 3.31
C THR A 474 11.76 -6.57 4.15
N THR A 475 10.89 -6.04 5.02
CA THR A 475 9.98 -6.85 5.84
C THR A 475 9.11 -7.81 5.00
N GLN A 476 8.64 -8.91 5.58
CA GLN A 476 7.82 -9.92 4.89
C GLN A 476 8.39 -10.37 3.52
N ALA A 477 9.68 -10.69 3.46
CA ALA A 477 10.38 -11.05 2.22
C ALA A 477 9.70 -12.19 1.40
N GLN A 478 8.92 -13.07 2.04
CA GLN A 478 8.13 -14.10 1.35
C GLN A 478 6.95 -13.52 0.54
N ILE A 479 6.35 -12.42 0.99
CA ILE A 479 5.31 -11.69 0.25
C ILE A 479 5.94 -11.00 -0.98
N LYS A 480 7.08 -10.32 -0.81
CA LYS A 480 7.85 -9.71 -1.92
C LYS A 480 8.24 -10.74 -2.98
N LYS A 481 8.71 -11.92 -2.55
CA LYS A 481 9.00 -13.07 -3.43
C LYS A 481 7.74 -13.58 -4.13
N GLY A 482 6.67 -13.83 -3.37
CA GLY A 482 5.39 -14.31 -3.90
C GLY A 482 4.80 -13.40 -4.98
N ASN A 483 4.83 -12.09 -4.77
CA ASN A 483 4.43 -11.10 -5.78
C ASN A 483 5.22 -11.27 -7.08
N ARG A 484 6.56 -11.24 -7.02
CA ARG A 484 7.43 -11.25 -8.20
C ARG A 484 7.44 -12.60 -8.94
N GLU A 485 7.19 -13.71 -8.24
CA GLU A 485 6.92 -15.01 -8.87
C GLU A 485 5.57 -15.00 -9.62
N CYS A 486 4.54 -14.40 -9.04
CA CYS A 486 3.21 -14.31 -9.64
C CYS A 486 3.17 -13.35 -10.85
N GLU A 487 3.87 -12.22 -10.78
CA GLU A 487 4.05 -11.30 -11.93
C GLU A 487 4.70 -12.03 -13.11
N ARG A 488 5.74 -12.84 -12.85
CA ARG A 488 6.45 -13.62 -13.87
C ARG A 488 5.57 -14.70 -14.49
N ILE A 489 4.89 -15.52 -13.68
CA ILE A 489 4.07 -16.61 -14.24
C ILE A 489 2.85 -16.07 -15.01
N LEU A 490 2.25 -14.95 -14.59
CA LEU A 490 1.15 -14.35 -15.36
C LEU A 490 1.64 -13.73 -16.68
N HIS A 491 2.79 -13.06 -16.69
CA HIS A 491 3.44 -12.65 -17.95
C HIS A 491 3.65 -13.83 -18.90
N ASP A 492 4.27 -14.91 -18.42
CA ASP A 492 4.63 -16.06 -19.25
C ASP A 492 3.38 -16.81 -19.77
N VAL A 493 2.33 -16.93 -18.95
CA VAL A 493 1.04 -17.48 -19.38
C VAL A 493 0.37 -16.62 -20.46
N GLU A 494 0.35 -15.30 -20.32
CA GLU A 494 -0.27 -14.43 -21.31
C GLU A 494 0.48 -14.42 -22.64
N VAL A 495 1.82 -14.40 -22.59
CA VAL A 495 2.69 -14.53 -23.76
C VAL A 495 2.41 -15.83 -24.50
N LEU A 496 2.48 -16.98 -23.81
CA LEU A 496 2.30 -18.27 -24.46
C LEU A 496 0.84 -18.51 -24.89
N SER A 497 -0.14 -18.05 -24.13
CA SER A 497 -1.57 -18.14 -24.51
C SER A 497 -1.89 -17.30 -25.75
N THR A 498 -1.26 -16.13 -25.89
CA THR A 498 -1.42 -15.27 -27.08
C THR A 498 -0.81 -15.91 -28.31
N LEU A 499 0.38 -16.49 -28.18
CA LEU A 499 1.04 -17.25 -29.26
C LEU A 499 0.24 -18.51 -29.63
N ALA A 500 -0.29 -19.24 -28.64
CA ALA A 500 -1.13 -20.42 -28.85
C ALA A 500 -2.39 -20.08 -29.67
N MET A 501 -3.11 -19.03 -29.29
CA MET A 501 -4.28 -18.51 -30.02
C MET A 501 -3.93 -18.04 -31.45
N ALA A 502 -2.71 -17.53 -31.67
CA ALA A 502 -2.26 -17.11 -32.99
C ALA A 502 -1.85 -18.28 -33.91
N GLN A 503 -1.48 -19.44 -33.34
CA GLN A 503 -1.05 -20.64 -34.06
C GLN A 503 -2.20 -21.64 -34.29
N ASP A 504 -3.03 -21.90 -33.27
CA ASP A 504 -4.15 -22.84 -33.30
C ASP A 504 -5.46 -22.09 -33.06
N SER A 505 -6.28 -21.92 -34.11
CA SER A 505 -7.55 -21.21 -34.03
C SER A 505 -8.64 -21.96 -33.24
N ALA A 506 -8.38 -23.19 -32.78
CA ALA A 506 -9.22 -23.88 -31.80
C ALA A 506 -8.80 -23.57 -30.34
N PHE A 507 -7.62 -22.99 -30.10
CA PHE A 507 -7.18 -22.57 -28.77
C PHE A 507 -7.91 -21.29 -28.33
N GLN A 508 -8.54 -21.34 -27.16
CA GLN A 508 -9.24 -20.19 -26.58
C GLN A 508 -8.36 -19.53 -25.53
N TYR A 509 -8.01 -18.25 -25.74
CA TYR A 509 -7.27 -17.47 -24.75
C TYR A 509 -8.04 -17.43 -23.42
N PRO A 510 -7.43 -17.81 -22.27
CA PRO A 510 -8.14 -17.99 -20.99
C PRO A 510 -8.42 -16.66 -20.27
N ALA A 511 -9.14 -15.76 -20.95
CA ALA A 511 -9.32 -14.36 -20.56
C ALA A 511 -9.96 -14.18 -19.18
N SER A 512 -10.95 -15.00 -18.82
CA SER A 512 -11.65 -14.91 -17.54
C SER A 512 -10.80 -15.44 -16.39
N GLN A 513 -10.09 -16.55 -16.58
CA GLN A 513 -9.16 -17.09 -15.59
C GLN A 513 -8.00 -16.11 -15.37
N LEU A 514 -7.35 -15.64 -16.44
CA LEU A 514 -6.28 -14.65 -16.35
C LEU A 514 -6.74 -13.36 -15.67
N GLN A 515 -7.95 -12.88 -15.98
CA GLN A 515 -8.52 -11.74 -15.27
C GLN A 515 -8.69 -12.04 -13.77
N GLN A 516 -9.20 -13.21 -13.37
CA GLN A 516 -9.30 -13.59 -11.95
C GLN A 516 -7.92 -13.64 -11.27
N LEU A 517 -6.92 -14.29 -11.87
CA LEU A 517 -5.58 -14.42 -11.28
C LEU A 517 -4.84 -13.09 -11.18
N TRP A 518 -4.92 -12.22 -12.21
CA TRP A 518 -4.39 -10.85 -12.11
C TRP A 518 -5.05 -10.10 -10.97
N ARG A 519 -6.37 -10.12 -10.87
CA ARG A 519 -7.10 -9.38 -9.83
C ARG A 519 -6.76 -9.86 -8.42
N LEU A 520 -6.48 -11.15 -8.25
CA LEU A 520 -5.99 -11.74 -7.00
C LEU A 520 -4.54 -11.36 -6.68
N LEU A 521 -3.67 -11.24 -7.69
CA LEU A 521 -2.32 -10.69 -7.52
C LEU A 521 -2.37 -9.22 -7.10
N LEU A 522 -3.14 -8.41 -7.84
CA LEU A 522 -3.27 -6.98 -7.61
C LEU A 522 -3.89 -6.66 -6.24
N LEU A 523 -4.74 -7.54 -5.68
CA LEU A 523 -5.21 -7.43 -4.28
C LEU A 523 -4.03 -7.40 -3.30
N ASN A 524 -3.15 -8.38 -3.37
CA ASN A 524 -1.98 -8.46 -2.48
C ASN A 524 -1.00 -7.31 -2.69
N GLN A 525 -1.18 -6.45 -3.69
CA GLN A 525 -0.40 -5.23 -3.93
C GLN A 525 -0.95 -3.99 -3.21
N PHE A 526 -1.96 -4.13 -2.35
CA PHE A 526 -2.42 -3.05 -1.46
C PHE A 526 -1.25 -2.51 -0.62
N HIS A 527 -1.31 -1.22 -0.26
CA HIS A 527 -0.18 -0.51 0.34
C HIS A 527 0.19 -0.95 1.76
N ASP A 528 -0.59 -1.76 2.46
CA ASP A 528 -0.09 -2.51 3.63
C ASP A 528 0.35 -3.95 3.30
N VAL A 529 -0.31 -4.61 2.35
CA VAL A 529 -0.12 -6.06 2.14
C VAL A 529 1.24 -6.35 1.50
N LEU A 530 1.58 -5.70 0.38
CA LEU A 530 2.87 -5.90 -0.28
C LEU A 530 4.02 -5.25 0.52
N PRO A 531 3.88 -4.01 1.04
CA PRO A 531 4.78 -3.42 2.03
C PRO A 531 4.96 -4.24 3.31
N GLY A 532 4.01 -5.11 3.67
CA GLY A 532 4.18 -6.16 4.69
C GLY A 532 3.87 -5.73 6.12
N SER A 533 3.00 -4.72 6.28
CA SER A 533 2.64 -4.06 7.54
C SER A 533 1.35 -4.59 8.20
N CYS A 534 0.77 -5.67 7.66
CA CYS A 534 -0.45 -6.29 8.17
C CYS A 534 -0.21 -7.29 9.33
N ILE A 535 -1.29 -7.69 10.01
CA ILE A 535 -1.29 -8.81 10.97
C ILE A 535 -1.06 -10.18 10.29
N GLN A 536 -0.61 -11.16 11.07
CA GLN A 536 -0.27 -12.52 10.60
C GLN A 536 -1.38 -13.17 9.73
N LEU A 537 -2.66 -13.01 10.09
CA LEU A 537 -3.78 -13.58 9.31
C LEU A 537 -3.79 -13.12 7.85
N VAL A 538 -3.47 -11.85 7.61
CA VAL A 538 -3.42 -11.26 6.26
C VAL A 538 -2.21 -11.77 5.47
N VAL A 539 -1.09 -12.04 6.16
CA VAL A 539 0.10 -12.65 5.57
C VAL A 539 -0.19 -14.10 5.16
N GLU A 540 -0.96 -14.84 5.98
CA GLU A 540 -1.41 -16.21 5.67
C GLU A 540 -2.37 -16.22 4.46
N ASP A 541 -3.38 -15.35 4.44
CA ASP A 541 -4.27 -15.14 3.27
C ASP A 541 -3.48 -14.84 1.99
N ALA A 542 -2.55 -13.86 2.06
CA ALA A 542 -1.77 -13.43 0.91
C ALA A 542 -0.85 -14.54 0.36
N LEU A 543 -0.22 -15.33 1.24
CA LEU A 543 0.59 -16.50 0.86
C LEU A 543 -0.25 -17.64 0.25
N GLN A 544 -1.49 -17.83 0.71
CA GLN A 544 -2.45 -18.74 0.08
C GLN A 544 -2.80 -18.25 -1.33
N TYR A 545 -3.13 -16.97 -1.50
CA TYR A 545 -3.46 -16.38 -2.80
C TYR A 545 -2.31 -16.49 -3.82
N TYR A 546 -1.06 -16.22 -3.43
CA TYR A 546 0.11 -16.47 -4.30
C TYR A 546 0.27 -17.96 -4.67
N THR A 547 -0.12 -18.87 -3.79
CA THR A 547 -0.08 -20.31 -4.06
C THR A 547 -1.18 -20.75 -5.03
N GLU A 548 -2.36 -20.15 -4.95
CA GLU A 548 -3.42 -20.31 -5.96
C GLU A 548 -2.97 -19.78 -7.33
N ILE A 549 -2.43 -18.56 -7.39
CA ILE A 549 -1.96 -17.93 -8.63
C ILE A 549 -0.86 -18.77 -9.31
N ARG A 550 0.15 -19.24 -8.57
CA ARG A 550 1.19 -20.13 -9.11
C ARG A 550 0.59 -21.45 -9.59
N SER A 551 -0.32 -22.05 -8.84
CA SER A 551 -0.92 -23.35 -9.19
C SER A 551 -1.86 -23.28 -10.40
N ALA A 552 -2.61 -22.19 -10.54
CA ALA A 552 -3.50 -21.96 -11.69
C ALA A 552 -2.70 -21.49 -12.92
N GLY A 553 -1.75 -20.58 -12.75
CA GLY A 553 -0.84 -20.14 -13.79
C GLY A 553 -0.04 -21.30 -14.39
N ALA A 554 0.48 -22.22 -13.57
CA ALA A 554 1.20 -23.39 -14.06
C ALA A 554 0.35 -24.29 -14.98
N ARG A 555 -0.95 -24.46 -14.69
CA ARG A 555 -1.87 -25.22 -15.55
C ARG A 555 -2.13 -24.50 -16.87
N LEU A 556 -2.43 -23.20 -16.83
CA LEU A 556 -2.64 -22.40 -18.05
C LEU A 556 -1.37 -22.33 -18.92
N LEU A 557 -0.18 -22.30 -18.29
CA LEU A 557 1.11 -22.38 -18.97
C LEU A 557 1.26 -23.73 -19.68
N GLU A 558 0.94 -24.83 -18.98
CA GLU A 558 0.99 -26.17 -19.57
C GLU A 558 -0.02 -26.31 -20.73
N GLU A 559 -1.26 -25.84 -20.58
CA GLU A 559 -2.30 -25.84 -21.62
C GLU A 559 -1.84 -25.08 -22.88
N ALA A 560 -1.24 -23.89 -22.71
CA ALA A 560 -0.68 -23.11 -23.82
C ALA A 560 0.52 -23.81 -24.48
N VAL A 561 1.41 -24.43 -23.71
CA VAL A 561 2.57 -25.18 -24.22
C VAL A 561 2.15 -26.46 -24.96
N GLN A 562 1.16 -27.20 -24.43
CA GLN A 562 0.58 -28.38 -25.08
C GLN A 562 -0.13 -28.02 -26.40
N SER A 563 -0.67 -26.80 -26.53
CA SER A 563 -1.20 -26.26 -27.80
C SER A 563 -0.06 -25.93 -28.77
N LEU A 564 0.84 -25.00 -28.40
CA LEU A 564 1.95 -24.53 -29.23
C LEU A 564 2.85 -25.66 -29.74
N CYS A 565 3.26 -26.55 -28.84
CA CYS A 565 4.32 -27.52 -29.06
C CYS A 565 3.78 -28.94 -29.31
N ARG A 566 2.50 -29.09 -29.66
CA ARG A 566 1.78 -30.37 -29.82
C ARG A 566 2.52 -31.41 -30.67
N GLU A 567 3.20 -31.00 -31.74
CA GLU A 567 3.98 -31.89 -32.62
C GLU A 567 5.38 -32.22 -32.07
N LEU A 568 5.95 -31.34 -31.25
CA LEU A 568 7.27 -31.49 -30.64
C LEU A 568 7.22 -32.40 -29.40
N LEU A 569 6.09 -32.39 -28.69
CA LEU A 569 5.82 -33.19 -27.49
C LEU A 569 5.39 -34.64 -27.81
N GLN A 570 5.17 -35.00 -29.08
CA GLN A 570 4.81 -36.38 -29.44
C GLN A 570 5.98 -37.34 -29.22
N PRO A 571 5.79 -38.46 -28.48
CA PRO A 571 6.86 -39.41 -28.20
C PRO A 571 7.27 -40.18 -29.46
N LYS A 572 8.39 -39.76 -30.07
CA LYS A 572 8.98 -40.44 -31.22
C LYS A 572 9.63 -41.76 -30.77
N ALA A 573 9.10 -42.88 -31.26
CA ALA A 573 9.57 -44.21 -30.90
C ALA A 573 11.09 -44.36 -31.11
N GLY A 574 11.80 -44.72 -30.04
CA GLY A 574 13.27 -44.86 -30.05
C GLY A 574 14.06 -43.56 -29.85
N SER A 575 13.43 -42.42 -29.55
CA SER A 575 14.17 -41.21 -29.14
C SER A 575 14.68 -41.32 -27.70
N THR A 576 15.88 -40.80 -27.46
CA THR A 576 16.31 -40.37 -26.12
C THR A 576 15.44 -39.23 -25.60
N GLU A 577 15.41 -39.06 -24.28
CA GLU A 577 14.68 -37.99 -23.59
C GLU A 577 15.20 -36.61 -24.03
N SER A 578 14.39 -35.91 -24.83
CA SER A 578 14.69 -34.58 -25.33
C SER A 578 13.91 -33.54 -24.54
N THR A 579 14.62 -32.61 -23.91
CA THR A 579 14.00 -31.50 -23.17
C THR A 579 13.66 -30.37 -24.12
N LEU A 580 12.43 -29.87 -24.03
CA LEU A 580 11.99 -28.62 -24.68
C LEU A 580 12.26 -27.45 -23.73
N ILE A 581 12.90 -26.40 -24.23
CA ILE A 581 13.16 -25.14 -23.53
C ILE A 581 12.37 -24.05 -24.25
N LEU A 582 11.71 -23.19 -23.48
CA LEU A 582 10.99 -22.02 -23.99
C LEU A 582 11.64 -20.75 -23.46
N ASN A 583 11.68 -19.71 -24.30
CA ASN A 583 12.17 -18.39 -23.94
C ASN A 583 11.05 -17.36 -24.15
N THR A 584 10.47 -16.88 -23.06
CA THR A 584 9.44 -15.82 -23.06
C THR A 584 10.02 -14.40 -23.08
N LEU A 585 11.34 -14.24 -23.19
CA LEU A 585 12.01 -12.95 -23.26
C LEU A 585 12.19 -12.47 -24.72
N PRO A 586 12.11 -11.16 -24.99
CA PRO A 586 12.20 -10.61 -26.34
C PRO A 586 13.64 -10.54 -26.92
N TRP A 587 14.61 -11.22 -26.31
CA TRP A 587 15.98 -11.38 -26.79
C TRP A 587 16.43 -12.85 -26.73
N GLU A 588 17.42 -13.21 -27.56
CA GLU A 588 18.09 -14.51 -27.47
C GLU A 588 18.88 -14.62 -26.16
N ARG A 589 18.85 -15.80 -25.52
CA ARG A 589 19.61 -16.10 -24.30
C ARG A 589 20.36 -17.41 -24.45
N THR A 590 21.55 -17.48 -23.86
CA THR A 590 22.40 -18.67 -23.80
C THR A 590 22.73 -18.95 -22.34
N GLU A 591 22.21 -20.04 -21.79
CA GLU A 591 22.27 -20.35 -20.36
C GLU A 591 22.51 -21.84 -20.10
N VAL A 592 23.05 -22.14 -18.91
CA VAL A 592 23.20 -23.52 -18.42
C VAL A 592 21.99 -23.87 -17.56
N ILE A 593 21.20 -24.82 -18.04
CA ILE A 593 20.02 -25.33 -17.33
C ILE A 593 20.33 -26.67 -16.67
N SER A 594 19.62 -26.98 -15.59
CA SER A 594 19.46 -28.37 -15.13
C SER A 594 18.25 -29.01 -15.79
N ARG A 595 18.33 -30.31 -16.07
CA ARG A 595 17.25 -31.14 -16.60
C ARG A 595 17.33 -32.57 -16.05
N PRO A 596 16.22 -33.33 -16.03
CA PRO A 596 16.27 -34.77 -15.80
C PRO A 596 17.20 -35.45 -16.82
N GLY A 597 18.09 -36.32 -16.33
CA GLY A 597 18.90 -37.21 -17.16
C GLY A 597 18.37 -38.66 -17.16
N PRO A 598 18.95 -39.55 -17.98
CA PRO A 598 18.38 -40.88 -18.30
C PRO A 598 18.26 -41.90 -17.14
N ALA A 599 18.59 -41.50 -15.91
CA ALA A 599 18.49 -42.30 -14.69
C ALA A 599 17.79 -41.53 -13.54
N GLY A 600 17.09 -40.43 -13.85
CA GLY A 600 16.47 -39.53 -12.86
C GLY A 600 17.45 -38.58 -12.15
N THR A 601 18.76 -38.74 -12.37
CA THR A 601 19.78 -37.80 -11.92
C THR A 601 19.72 -36.49 -12.72
N GLU A 602 19.84 -35.35 -12.07
CA GLU A 602 20.00 -34.06 -12.78
C GLU A 602 21.24 -34.05 -13.67
N THR A 603 21.09 -33.48 -14.87
CA THR A 603 22.18 -33.25 -15.83
C THR A 603 22.13 -31.82 -16.35
N LEU A 604 23.29 -31.21 -16.53
CA LEU A 604 23.39 -29.85 -17.05
C LEU A 604 23.42 -29.84 -18.57
N ALA A 605 22.85 -28.80 -19.18
CA ALA A 605 22.98 -28.53 -20.61
C ALA A 605 23.11 -27.02 -20.86
N LEU A 606 24.08 -26.62 -21.69
CA LEU A 606 24.13 -25.27 -22.25
C LEU A 606 23.16 -25.19 -23.44
N VAL A 607 22.24 -24.23 -23.37
CA VAL A 607 21.15 -24.05 -24.34
C VAL A 607 21.09 -22.59 -24.77
N THR A 608 21.19 -22.35 -26.08
CA THR A 608 20.81 -21.09 -26.72
C THR A 608 19.36 -21.20 -27.18
N ALA A 609 18.51 -20.26 -26.77
CA ALA A 609 17.12 -20.17 -27.19
C ALA A 609 16.83 -18.77 -27.77
N PRO A 610 16.25 -18.66 -28.98
CA PRO A 610 15.99 -17.39 -29.63
C PRO A 610 14.93 -16.57 -28.90
N SER A 611 14.86 -15.27 -29.21
CA SER A 611 13.80 -14.35 -28.76
C SER A 611 12.40 -14.95 -29.00
N MET A 612 11.54 -14.94 -27.97
CA MET A 612 10.15 -15.41 -28.01
C MET A 612 9.96 -16.82 -28.60
N GLY A 613 10.96 -17.69 -28.48
CA GLY A 613 11.02 -18.98 -29.20
C GLY A 613 11.39 -20.17 -28.31
N TYR A 614 11.80 -21.26 -28.95
CA TYR A 614 12.12 -22.53 -28.27
C TYR A 614 13.44 -23.15 -28.74
N ALA A 615 13.99 -24.03 -27.92
CA ALA A 615 15.11 -24.90 -28.24
C ALA A 615 14.82 -26.34 -27.77
N ILE A 616 15.40 -27.34 -28.44
CA ILE A 616 15.28 -28.75 -28.05
C ILE A 616 16.69 -29.30 -27.80
N THR A 617 16.98 -29.74 -26.58
CA THR A 617 18.27 -30.32 -26.22
C THR A 617 18.18 -31.83 -26.00
N LYS A 618 19.22 -32.55 -26.41
CA LYS A 618 19.35 -34.01 -26.30
C LYS A 618 20.59 -34.41 -25.53
N GLU A 619 21.72 -33.85 -25.90
CA GLU A 619 23.03 -34.07 -25.28
C GLU A 619 23.61 -32.71 -24.81
N PRO A 620 24.43 -32.70 -23.75
CA PRO A 620 25.09 -31.47 -23.31
C PRO A 620 26.02 -30.94 -24.40
N SER A 621 25.76 -29.74 -24.89
CA SER A 621 26.73 -29.04 -25.75
C SER A 621 27.97 -28.70 -24.93
N LEU A 622 29.16 -28.89 -25.51
CA LEU A 622 30.41 -28.50 -24.87
C LEU A 622 30.60 -26.98 -25.01
N PRO A 623 30.90 -26.26 -23.91
CA PRO A 623 31.10 -24.82 -23.96
C PRO A 623 32.44 -24.48 -24.64
N LEU A 624 32.50 -23.31 -25.29
CA LEU A 624 33.74 -22.81 -25.93
C LEU A 624 34.89 -22.65 -24.92
N GLN A 625 34.57 -22.27 -23.69
CA GLN A 625 35.46 -22.33 -22.54
C GLN A 625 34.68 -22.94 -21.36
N PRO A 626 35.11 -24.07 -20.79
CA PRO A 626 34.46 -24.67 -19.62
C PRO A 626 34.76 -23.85 -18.36
N VAL A 627 33.87 -23.91 -17.38
CA VAL A 627 34.13 -23.38 -16.04
C VAL A 627 35.26 -24.19 -15.41
N VAL A 628 36.33 -23.52 -14.99
CA VAL A 628 37.47 -24.11 -14.29
C VAL A 628 37.43 -23.64 -12.83
N MET A 629 37.37 -24.60 -11.91
CA MET A 629 37.53 -24.33 -10.48
C MET A 629 38.87 -24.86 -9.99
N THR A 630 39.63 -24.01 -9.28
CA THR A 630 40.92 -24.41 -8.69
C THR A 630 41.05 -23.88 -7.27
N LYS A 631 41.43 -24.77 -6.33
CA LYS A 631 41.84 -24.37 -4.98
C LYS A 631 43.30 -23.94 -5.05
N GLN A 632 43.60 -22.68 -4.72
CA GLN A 632 44.94 -22.09 -4.82
C GLN A 632 45.37 -21.50 -3.48
N ALA A 633 46.61 -21.76 -3.07
CA ALA A 633 47.24 -21.13 -1.90
C ALA A 633 47.97 -19.82 -2.26
N ARG A 634 48.18 -19.54 -3.56
CA ARG A 634 48.69 -18.27 -4.11
C ARG A 634 48.16 -18.02 -5.51
N ILE A 635 47.34 -16.98 -5.67
CA ILE A 635 46.82 -16.53 -6.97
C ILE A 635 47.71 -15.40 -7.51
N ARG A 636 48.17 -15.50 -8.75
CA ARG A 636 49.13 -14.55 -9.36
C ARG A 636 48.64 -13.09 -9.48
N PHE A 637 47.35 -12.86 -9.31
CA PHE A 637 46.69 -11.57 -9.54
C PHE A 637 46.06 -10.97 -8.25
N CYS A 638 46.18 -11.65 -7.11
CA CYS A 638 45.69 -11.14 -5.82
C CYS A 638 46.88 -10.64 -4.98
N PRO A 639 46.94 -9.36 -4.58
CA PRO A 639 48.12 -8.80 -3.90
C PRO A 639 48.21 -9.14 -2.40
N PHE A 640 47.26 -9.88 -1.84
CA PHE A 640 47.15 -10.14 -0.40
C PHE A 640 47.79 -11.47 0.05
N PRO A 641 48.29 -11.56 1.30
CA PRO A 641 48.68 -12.83 1.88
C PRO A 641 47.44 -13.74 2.05
N GLN A 642 47.41 -14.85 1.35
CA GLN A 642 46.30 -15.80 1.36
C GLN A 642 46.47 -16.81 2.51
N GLU A 643 45.35 -17.12 3.18
CA GLU A 643 45.25 -18.33 4.01
C GLU A 643 45.09 -19.57 3.11
N ASP A 644 45.43 -20.75 3.63
CA ASP A 644 45.42 -22.01 2.86
C ASP A 644 44.00 -22.47 2.46
N GLY A 645 43.43 -21.89 1.40
CA GLY A 645 42.23 -22.47 0.80
C GLY A 645 41.39 -21.69 -0.21
N CYS A 646 41.84 -20.54 -0.72
CA CYS A 646 41.05 -19.76 -1.69
C CYS A 646 40.61 -20.57 -2.91
N ILE A 647 39.38 -20.31 -3.38
CA ILE A 647 38.79 -20.95 -4.57
C ILE A 647 38.73 -19.92 -5.71
N VAL A 648 39.35 -20.25 -6.83
CA VAL A 648 39.22 -19.50 -8.08
C VAL A 648 38.16 -20.16 -8.96
N MET A 649 37.24 -19.35 -9.48
CA MET A 649 36.25 -19.74 -10.49
C MET A 649 36.50 -18.89 -11.74
N ASP A 650 36.75 -19.53 -12.89
CA ASP A 650 37.00 -18.84 -14.17
C ASP A 650 36.19 -19.53 -15.28
N ASN A 651 35.49 -18.77 -16.12
CA ASN A 651 34.69 -19.30 -17.23
C ASN A 651 35.08 -18.69 -18.61
N GLY A 652 36.22 -17.99 -18.68
CA GLY A 652 36.65 -17.29 -19.89
C GLY A 652 35.94 -15.97 -20.19
N VAL A 653 34.91 -15.59 -19.41
CA VAL A 653 34.21 -14.30 -19.48
C VAL A 653 34.51 -13.47 -18.23
N ILE A 654 34.35 -14.07 -17.05
CA ILE A 654 34.75 -13.50 -15.76
C ILE A 654 35.60 -14.50 -14.98
N ALA A 655 36.47 -13.96 -14.11
CA ALA A 655 37.25 -14.73 -13.17
C ALA A 655 37.10 -14.14 -11.77
N ALA A 656 36.81 -14.99 -10.79
CA ALA A 656 36.51 -14.64 -9.41
C ALA A 656 37.40 -15.41 -8.42
N CYS A 657 37.72 -14.78 -7.30
CA CYS A 657 38.39 -15.40 -6.15
C CYS A 657 37.55 -15.29 -4.89
N LEU A 658 37.31 -16.44 -4.26
CA LEU A 658 36.55 -16.58 -3.03
C LEU A 658 37.45 -17.06 -1.88
N ASP A 659 37.27 -16.50 -0.69
CA ASP A 659 37.95 -16.97 0.53
C ASP A 659 37.23 -18.15 1.21
N SER A 660 37.78 -18.62 2.33
CA SER A 660 37.21 -19.71 3.14
C SER A 660 35.81 -19.42 3.70
N MET A 661 35.39 -18.15 3.69
CA MET A 661 34.08 -17.66 4.15
C MET A 661 33.13 -17.32 2.99
N GLY A 662 33.48 -17.64 1.73
CA GLY A 662 32.67 -17.31 0.56
C GLY A 662 32.68 -15.83 0.16
N ARG A 663 33.58 -15.02 0.74
CA ARG A 663 33.69 -13.59 0.41
C ARG A 663 34.54 -13.40 -0.83
N LEU A 664 34.13 -12.45 -1.67
CA LEU A 664 34.70 -12.17 -2.97
C LEU A 664 35.88 -11.19 -2.82
N THR A 665 37.09 -11.69 -3.06
CA THR A 665 38.37 -10.96 -2.88
C THR A 665 38.98 -10.47 -4.20
N SER A 666 38.44 -10.93 -5.33
CA SER A 666 38.74 -10.45 -6.68
C SER A 666 37.61 -10.87 -7.61
N LEU A 667 37.21 -9.99 -8.52
CA LEU A 667 36.30 -10.22 -9.63
C LEU A 667 36.77 -9.37 -10.82
N ARG A 668 37.16 -10.03 -11.92
CA ARG A 668 37.59 -9.35 -13.15
C ARG A 668 36.84 -9.86 -14.37
N LEU A 669 36.60 -8.98 -15.33
CA LEU A 669 36.30 -9.36 -16.71
C LEU A 669 37.58 -9.94 -17.35
N VAL A 670 37.48 -11.10 -17.99
CA VAL A 670 38.65 -11.75 -18.63
C VAL A 670 39.11 -10.89 -19.82
N GLY A 671 40.39 -10.54 -19.83
CA GLY A 671 40.97 -9.60 -20.79
C GLY A 671 40.96 -8.13 -20.33
N SER A 672 40.33 -7.81 -19.20
CA SER A 672 40.49 -6.52 -18.51
C SER A 672 41.65 -6.58 -17.51
N GLU A 673 42.41 -5.49 -17.41
CA GLU A 673 43.36 -5.27 -16.31
C GLU A 673 42.69 -4.64 -15.06
N ARG A 674 41.40 -4.27 -15.16
CA ARG A 674 40.64 -3.64 -14.07
C ARG A 674 39.97 -4.67 -13.17
N GLU A 675 40.36 -4.63 -11.90
CA GLU A 675 39.74 -5.34 -10.78
C GLU A 675 38.44 -4.62 -10.33
N SER A 676 37.44 -5.38 -9.85
CA SER A 676 36.16 -4.86 -9.38
C SER A 676 36.08 -4.71 -7.87
N VAL A 677 36.90 -5.43 -7.08
CA VAL A 677 36.93 -5.35 -5.61
C VAL A 677 38.06 -4.42 -5.15
N PRO A 678 37.83 -3.43 -4.25
CA PRO A 678 38.89 -2.55 -3.76
C PRO A 678 39.98 -3.29 -2.98
N ASP A 679 41.21 -2.77 -3.06
CA ASP A 679 42.33 -3.30 -2.29
C ASP A 679 42.01 -3.35 -0.78
N GLY A 680 42.28 -4.49 -0.15
CA GLY A 680 42.07 -4.72 1.28
C GLY A 680 40.61 -4.98 1.69
N HIS A 681 39.68 -4.99 0.74
CA HIS A 681 38.25 -5.21 0.98
C HIS A 681 37.81 -6.58 0.46
N CYS A 682 36.64 -7.04 0.92
CA CYS A 682 35.95 -8.21 0.39
C CYS A 682 34.49 -7.85 0.11
N ALA A 683 33.99 -8.23 -1.06
CA ALA A 683 32.58 -8.17 -1.40
C ALA A 683 31.86 -9.48 -1.01
N ASN A 684 30.51 -9.51 -1.13
CA ASN A 684 29.68 -10.59 -0.54
C ASN A 684 29.90 -10.73 0.99
N GLN A 685 30.13 -9.61 1.68
CA GLN A 685 30.29 -9.59 3.15
C GLN A 685 28.91 -9.39 3.80
N PHE A 686 28.44 -10.40 4.53
CA PHE A 686 27.23 -10.27 5.33
C PHE A 686 27.47 -9.40 6.56
N ALA A 687 26.51 -8.54 6.88
CA ALA A 687 26.52 -7.70 8.07
C ALA A 687 25.14 -7.70 8.74
N LEU A 688 25.15 -7.84 10.07
CA LEU A 688 23.97 -7.84 10.93
C LEU A 688 23.91 -6.53 11.71
N PHE A 689 22.76 -5.87 11.69
CA PHE A 689 22.48 -4.61 12.38
C PHE A 689 21.40 -4.86 13.44
N ASP A 690 21.41 -4.10 14.53
CA ASP A 690 20.27 -4.03 15.45
C ASP A 690 19.19 -3.14 14.85
N ASP A 691 17.94 -3.62 14.86
CA ASP A 691 16.81 -2.92 14.26
C ASP A 691 15.74 -2.68 15.31
N VAL A 692 15.68 -1.44 15.80
CA VAL A 692 14.74 -0.97 16.81
C VAL A 692 14.34 0.45 16.40
N PRO A 693 13.27 0.63 15.60
CA PRO A 693 12.85 1.94 15.12
C PRO A 693 12.21 2.80 16.22
N LEU A 694 11.93 4.07 15.90
CA LEU A 694 11.34 5.02 16.85
C LEU A 694 9.82 4.86 17.03
N TYR A 695 9.10 4.36 16.03
CA TYR A 695 7.64 4.42 15.96
C TYR A 695 6.98 3.08 15.59
N TRP A 696 7.37 2.45 14.48
CA TRP A 696 6.63 1.32 13.89
C TRP A 696 7.54 0.14 13.45
N ASP A 697 7.70 -0.87 14.30
CA ASP A 697 8.55 -2.07 14.12
C ASP A 697 8.52 -2.75 12.73
N ALA A 698 7.35 -2.79 12.07
CA ALA A 698 7.19 -3.45 10.77
C ALA A 698 7.32 -2.51 9.56
N TRP A 699 7.26 -1.19 9.78
CA TRP A 699 7.33 -0.19 8.70
C TRP A 699 8.70 0.46 8.62
N ASP A 700 9.22 0.94 9.75
CA ASP A 700 10.38 1.81 9.79
C ASP A 700 11.67 1.03 9.96
N VAL A 701 12.71 1.47 9.26
CA VAL A 701 14.10 1.27 9.67
C VAL A 701 14.71 2.66 9.80
N MET A 702 15.48 2.93 10.86
CA MET A 702 16.03 4.25 11.17
C MET A 702 17.50 4.34 10.80
N ASP A 703 18.02 5.50 10.38
CA ASP A 703 19.39 5.60 9.83
C ASP A 703 20.48 5.15 10.83
N TYR A 704 20.26 5.39 12.13
CA TYR A 704 21.14 4.94 13.22
C TYR A 704 21.31 3.42 13.32
N HIS A 705 20.48 2.58 12.66
CA HIS A 705 20.73 1.13 12.60
C HIS A 705 22.13 0.84 12.05
N LEU A 706 22.60 1.66 11.10
CA LEU A 706 23.91 1.54 10.45
C LEU A 706 25.10 1.64 11.42
N GLU A 707 24.96 2.35 12.54
CA GLU A 707 26.01 2.45 13.58
C GLU A 707 26.25 1.11 14.29
N THR A 708 25.25 0.22 14.30
CA THR A 708 25.27 -1.05 15.04
C THR A 708 25.88 -2.22 14.25
N ARG A 709 26.45 -1.93 13.06
CA ARG A 709 26.96 -2.90 12.08
C ARG A 709 27.93 -3.92 12.67
N LYS A 710 27.54 -5.20 12.65
CA LYS A 710 28.38 -6.35 13.01
C LYS A 710 28.61 -7.25 11.78
N PRO A 711 29.80 -7.25 11.18
CA PRO A 711 30.15 -8.22 10.14
C PRO A 711 29.98 -9.66 10.64
N VAL A 712 29.41 -10.54 9.81
CA VAL A 712 29.29 -11.96 10.14
C VAL A 712 30.65 -12.63 9.94
N THR A 713 31.28 -13.04 11.04
CA THR A 713 32.61 -13.68 11.06
C THR A 713 32.60 -15.14 11.52
N THR A 714 31.45 -15.68 11.93
CA THR A 714 31.36 -17.03 12.52
C THR A 714 31.12 -18.08 11.43
N LEU A 715 32.19 -18.75 11.03
CA LEU A 715 32.18 -19.83 10.03
C LEU A 715 31.68 -21.15 10.65
N LEU A 716 30.63 -21.76 10.06
CA LEU A 716 30.13 -23.09 10.44
C LEU A 716 30.66 -24.19 9.51
N LYS A 717 30.76 -23.88 8.21
CA LYS A 717 31.39 -24.72 7.19
C LYS A 717 32.22 -23.84 6.26
N PRO A 718 33.50 -24.18 6.00
CA PRO A 718 34.30 -23.45 5.03
C PRO A 718 33.72 -23.60 3.62
N LEU A 719 34.14 -22.72 2.72
CA LEU A 719 33.81 -22.83 1.30
C LEU A 719 34.37 -24.13 0.69
N GLU A 720 33.47 -25.00 0.24
CA GLU A 720 33.77 -26.29 -0.37
C GLU A 720 33.13 -26.38 -1.78
N VAL A 721 33.86 -26.99 -2.72
CA VAL A 721 33.42 -27.15 -4.11
C VAL A 721 32.30 -28.20 -4.18
N THR A 722 31.10 -27.78 -4.56
CA THR A 722 29.93 -28.64 -4.78
C THR A 722 29.88 -29.19 -6.19
N LEU A 723 30.24 -28.38 -7.21
CA LEU A 723 30.41 -28.81 -8.60
C LEU A 723 31.75 -28.34 -9.14
N ALA A 724 32.60 -29.27 -9.60
CA ALA A 724 33.99 -29.00 -9.95
C ALA A 724 34.23 -28.22 -11.28
N GLY A 725 33.18 -27.78 -11.97
CA GLY A 725 33.26 -27.05 -13.23
C GLY A 725 32.73 -27.82 -14.44
N GLY A 726 33.23 -27.48 -15.63
CA GLY A 726 32.69 -27.95 -16.91
C GLY A 726 31.62 -26.99 -17.43
N LEU A 727 30.34 -27.34 -17.27
CA LEU A 727 29.23 -26.44 -17.59
C LEU A 727 28.90 -25.45 -16.46
N ARG A 728 28.94 -25.92 -15.21
CA ARG A 728 28.71 -25.13 -14.01
C ARG A 728 29.81 -25.43 -13.00
N GLY A 729 30.42 -24.39 -12.47
CA GLY A 729 31.18 -24.47 -11.23
C GLY A 729 30.30 -23.97 -10.08
N SER A 730 30.30 -24.66 -8.95
CA SER A 730 29.70 -24.12 -7.74
C SER A 730 30.45 -24.53 -6.48
N ALA A 731 30.36 -23.66 -5.47
CA ALA A 731 30.87 -23.89 -4.13
C ALA A 731 29.84 -23.40 -3.10
N SER A 732 29.77 -24.06 -1.95
CA SER A 732 28.89 -23.65 -0.84
C SER A 732 29.63 -23.55 0.48
N PHE A 733 29.09 -22.72 1.38
CA PHE A 733 29.59 -22.48 2.72
C PHE A 733 28.42 -22.21 3.67
N SER A 734 28.67 -22.28 4.98
CA SER A 734 27.67 -21.96 6.01
C SER A 734 28.23 -21.03 7.08
N LEU A 735 27.46 -20.01 7.46
CA LEU A 735 27.78 -19.05 8.52
C LEU A 735 26.72 -19.12 9.65
N GLN A 736 27.12 -18.80 10.87
CA GLN A 736 26.18 -18.53 11.97
C GLN A 736 25.86 -17.03 12.00
N ILE A 737 24.57 -16.68 12.02
CA ILE A 737 24.10 -15.30 12.10
C ILE A 737 23.47 -15.08 13.47
N GLY A 738 23.91 -14.03 14.17
CA GLY A 738 23.44 -13.74 15.52
C GLY A 738 23.71 -14.90 16.48
N LYS A 739 22.69 -15.34 17.21
CA LYS A 739 22.80 -16.48 18.15
C LYS A 739 22.17 -17.76 17.62
N ASN A 740 20.98 -17.65 17.02
CA ASN A 740 20.09 -18.78 16.78
C ASN A 740 19.90 -19.07 15.28
N SER A 741 20.39 -18.20 14.41
CA SER A 741 20.15 -18.23 12.97
C SER A 741 21.35 -18.79 12.20
N THR A 742 21.09 -19.39 11.04
CA THR A 742 22.16 -19.87 10.15
C THR A 742 21.92 -19.41 8.73
N LEU A 743 23.01 -19.23 7.98
CA LEU A 743 22.99 -18.94 6.55
C LEU A 743 23.81 -19.99 5.83
N THR A 744 23.30 -20.48 4.70
CA THR A 744 24.06 -21.26 3.73
C THR A 744 23.89 -20.60 2.37
N GLN A 745 24.99 -20.35 1.68
CA GLN A 745 24.97 -19.78 0.34
C GLN A 745 25.75 -20.68 -0.61
N GLU A 746 25.17 -20.93 -1.78
CA GLU A 746 25.89 -21.51 -2.93
C GLU A 746 26.24 -20.38 -3.90
N ILE A 747 27.52 -20.31 -4.27
CA ILE A 747 28.05 -19.39 -5.27
C ILE A 747 28.26 -20.17 -6.56
N ILE A 748 27.62 -19.72 -7.63
CA ILE A 748 27.56 -20.42 -8.92
C ILE A 748 28.17 -19.56 -10.02
N LEU A 749 29.01 -20.18 -10.85
CA LEU A 749 29.49 -19.63 -12.12
C LEU A 749 29.16 -20.60 -13.25
N ASP A 750 28.40 -20.13 -14.24
CA ASP A 750 28.04 -20.90 -15.44
C ASP A 750 28.94 -20.59 -16.62
N ALA A 751 29.15 -21.55 -17.51
CA ALA A 751 29.88 -21.35 -18.75
C ALA A 751 29.23 -20.23 -19.59
N MET A 752 30.06 -19.34 -20.15
CA MET A 752 29.64 -18.16 -20.92
C MET A 752 28.82 -17.09 -20.16
N CYS A 753 28.56 -17.27 -18.86
CA CYS A 753 27.81 -16.32 -18.05
C CYS A 753 28.66 -15.10 -17.64
N PRO A 754 28.22 -13.84 -17.84
CA PRO A 754 28.98 -12.65 -17.47
C PRO A 754 28.83 -12.22 -16.00
N TYR A 755 28.17 -13.02 -15.14
CA TYR A 755 27.93 -12.70 -13.73
C TYR A 755 28.03 -13.94 -12.81
N LEU A 756 28.31 -13.70 -11.53
CA LEU A 756 28.17 -14.70 -10.46
C LEU A 756 26.73 -14.74 -9.95
N GLN A 757 26.24 -15.93 -9.61
CA GLN A 757 24.95 -16.13 -8.93
C GLN A 757 25.19 -16.51 -7.45
N PHE A 758 24.36 -15.97 -6.56
CA PHE A 758 24.49 -16.12 -5.10
C PHE A 758 23.20 -16.68 -4.49
N LEU A 759 23.01 -18.00 -4.52
CA LEU A 759 21.81 -18.66 -3.99
C LEU A 759 21.89 -18.71 -2.47
N THR A 760 21.22 -17.77 -1.80
CA THR A 760 21.31 -17.58 -0.34
C THR A 760 20.08 -18.15 0.37
N GLN A 761 20.29 -19.09 1.29
CA GLN A 761 19.28 -19.65 2.18
C GLN A 761 19.56 -19.25 3.63
N VAL A 762 18.55 -18.76 4.34
CA VAL A 762 18.69 -18.26 5.72
C VAL A 762 17.63 -18.92 6.60
N GLU A 763 18.07 -19.64 7.63
CA GLU A 763 17.21 -20.09 8.72
C GLU A 763 17.17 -18.98 9.78
N TRP A 764 16.23 -18.05 9.61
CA TRP A 764 16.14 -16.83 10.42
C TRP A 764 15.34 -17.02 11.71
N LYS A 765 15.96 -16.69 12.85
CA LYS A 765 15.42 -16.81 14.22
C LYS A 765 15.86 -15.65 15.15
N GLU A 766 16.48 -14.60 14.63
CA GLU A 766 16.76 -13.40 15.42
C GLU A 766 15.52 -12.48 15.46
N ALA A 767 15.43 -11.67 16.52
CA ALA A 767 14.42 -10.61 16.66
C ALA A 767 15.11 -9.23 16.74
N HIS A 768 14.46 -8.19 16.20
CA HIS A 768 14.99 -6.82 16.16
C HIS A 768 16.39 -6.75 15.55
N LYS A 769 16.57 -7.39 14.37
CA LYS A 769 17.81 -7.42 13.60
C LYS A 769 17.51 -7.24 12.12
N PHE A 770 18.42 -6.57 11.42
CA PHE A 770 18.40 -6.40 9.98
C PHE A 770 19.64 -7.07 9.37
N LEU A 771 19.47 -7.88 8.32
CA LEU A 771 20.57 -8.52 7.59
C LEU A 771 20.79 -7.83 6.25
N LYS A 772 22.04 -7.44 5.96
CA LYS A 772 22.45 -6.95 4.63
C LYS A 772 23.65 -7.74 4.12
N VAL A 773 23.83 -7.71 2.80
CA VAL A 773 25.04 -8.19 2.12
C VAL A 773 25.68 -7.06 1.34
N GLU A 774 26.97 -6.85 1.60
CA GLU A 774 27.73 -5.69 1.15
C GLU A 774 28.75 -6.08 0.07
N PHE A 775 28.85 -5.22 -0.94
CA PHE A 775 29.77 -5.33 -2.07
C PHE A 775 30.51 -3.99 -2.24
N PRO A 776 31.65 -3.80 -1.56
CA PRO A 776 32.58 -2.71 -1.90
C PRO A 776 33.11 -2.94 -3.32
N VAL A 777 33.02 -1.92 -4.17
CA VAL A 777 33.43 -1.99 -5.58
C VAL A 777 34.45 -0.90 -5.92
N GLN A 778 35.35 -1.19 -6.85
CA GLN A 778 36.41 -0.29 -7.32
C GLN A 778 35.85 0.66 -8.39
N VAL A 779 34.81 1.42 -8.03
CA VAL A 779 34.10 2.41 -8.87
C VAL A 779 33.97 3.72 -8.10
N ARG A 780 34.21 4.86 -8.76
CA ARG A 780 34.01 6.19 -8.18
C ARG A 780 32.94 6.98 -8.94
N SER A 781 31.72 6.96 -8.44
CA SER A 781 30.62 7.84 -8.88
C SER A 781 29.96 8.55 -7.70
N THR A 782 29.38 9.73 -7.95
CA THR A 782 28.55 10.47 -6.99
C THR A 782 27.09 9.98 -6.96
N HIS A 783 26.71 9.11 -7.90
CA HIS A 783 25.35 8.57 -8.02
C HIS A 783 25.38 7.09 -8.38
N ALA A 784 24.43 6.33 -7.83
CA ALA A 784 24.11 4.97 -8.24
C ALA A 784 22.79 4.96 -9.04
N THR A 785 22.66 4.05 -9.99
CA THR A 785 21.51 3.92 -10.90
C THR A 785 20.65 2.73 -10.48
N TYR A 786 19.33 2.90 -10.36
CA TYR A 786 18.41 1.88 -9.83
C TYR A 786 17.31 1.54 -10.84
N GLU A 787 16.97 0.26 -11.01
CA GLU A 787 15.79 -0.13 -11.81
C GLU A 787 14.50 0.35 -11.11
N ILE A 788 13.64 1.02 -11.86
CA ILE A 788 12.26 1.33 -11.49
C ILE A 788 11.30 0.80 -12.57
N GLN A 789 9.98 1.00 -12.41
CA GLN A 789 9.00 0.59 -13.42
C GLN A 789 9.33 1.24 -14.77
N PHE A 790 9.51 0.41 -15.80
CA PHE A 790 9.81 0.82 -17.18
C PHE A 790 10.97 1.82 -17.35
N GLY A 791 11.97 1.81 -16.45
CA GLY A 791 13.11 2.72 -16.56
C GLY A 791 14.10 2.59 -15.41
N HIS A 792 14.86 3.66 -15.19
CA HIS A 792 15.77 3.80 -14.06
C HIS A 792 15.81 5.25 -13.58
N LEU A 793 16.28 5.46 -12.35
CA LEU A 793 16.64 6.78 -11.83
C LEU A 793 18.00 6.72 -11.12
N GLN A 794 18.57 7.89 -10.85
CA GLN A 794 19.84 8.02 -10.14
C GLN A 794 19.63 8.62 -8.75
N ARG A 795 20.29 8.04 -7.74
CA ARG A 795 20.29 8.55 -6.35
C ARG A 795 21.74 8.81 -5.90
N PRO A 796 21.98 9.81 -5.05
CA PRO A 796 23.33 10.15 -4.59
C PRO A 796 23.97 9.02 -3.76
N THR A 797 25.28 8.83 -3.91
CA THR A 797 26.09 7.92 -3.06
C THR A 797 26.70 8.63 -1.84
N HIS A 798 26.29 9.86 -1.56
CA HIS A 798 26.85 10.75 -0.54
C HIS A 798 25.76 11.42 0.29
N ARG A 799 26.10 11.94 1.46
CA ARG A 799 25.16 12.59 2.40
C ARG A 799 25.42 14.11 2.49
N ASN A 800 25.38 14.80 1.36
CA ASN A 800 25.74 16.24 1.28
C ASN A 800 24.57 17.15 1.68
N THR A 801 23.34 16.78 1.36
CA THR A 801 22.12 17.46 1.82
C THR A 801 21.30 16.57 2.76
N SER A 802 20.35 17.19 3.47
CA SER A 802 19.37 16.49 4.29
C SER A 802 18.42 15.60 3.47
N TRP A 803 18.26 15.83 2.17
CA TRP A 803 17.52 14.94 1.26
C TRP A 803 18.36 13.71 0.91
N ASP A 804 19.65 13.88 0.59
CA ASP A 804 20.56 12.77 0.33
C ASP A 804 20.70 11.86 1.57
N TRP A 805 20.77 12.45 2.76
CA TRP A 805 20.88 11.71 4.02
C TRP A 805 19.65 10.84 4.31
N ALA A 806 18.44 11.32 3.98
CA ALA A 806 17.21 10.54 4.13
C ALA A 806 17.15 9.31 3.22
N GLN A 807 17.92 9.28 2.11
CA GLN A 807 18.03 8.14 1.19
C GLN A 807 19.07 7.09 1.63
N PHE A 808 19.17 6.82 2.94
CA PHE A 808 20.10 5.83 3.51
C PHE A 808 19.68 4.36 3.25
N GLU A 809 18.40 4.12 3.00
CA GLU A 809 17.80 2.87 2.53
C GLU A 809 16.78 3.26 1.46
N VAL A 810 16.84 2.62 0.29
CA VAL A 810 16.04 2.99 -0.87
C VAL A 810 15.53 1.74 -1.59
N TRP A 811 14.40 1.87 -2.28
CA TRP A 811 13.85 0.75 -3.03
C TRP A 811 14.55 0.60 -4.39
N ALA A 812 14.83 -0.65 -4.78
CA ALA A 812 15.32 -1.06 -6.09
C ALA A 812 14.37 -2.14 -6.65
N HIS A 813 14.14 -2.17 -7.96
CA HIS A 813 13.32 -3.23 -8.56
C HIS A 813 14.16 -4.51 -8.76
N LYS A 814 14.67 -4.82 -9.96
CA LYS A 814 15.53 -6.02 -10.19
C LYS A 814 17.03 -5.77 -10.02
N TRP A 815 17.50 -4.53 -10.13
CA TRP A 815 18.93 -4.22 -10.09
C TRP A 815 19.25 -2.82 -9.58
N LEU A 816 20.48 -2.67 -9.10
CA LEU A 816 21.17 -1.40 -8.90
C LEU A 816 22.60 -1.48 -9.46
N ASP A 817 23.11 -0.37 -9.98
CA ASP A 817 24.39 -0.21 -10.63
C ASP A 817 25.19 0.95 -10.03
N LEU A 818 26.49 0.74 -9.83
CA LEU A 818 27.45 1.82 -9.64
C LEU A 818 28.44 1.78 -10.80
N SER A 819 28.38 2.80 -11.65
CA SER A 819 29.20 2.93 -12.85
C SER A 819 29.89 4.29 -12.96
N GLU A 820 31.04 4.30 -13.62
CA GLU A 820 31.77 5.48 -14.06
C GLU A 820 32.19 5.33 -15.54
N HIS A 821 33.02 6.23 -16.06
CA HIS A 821 33.38 6.17 -17.48
C HIS A 821 34.16 4.90 -17.84
N GLY A 822 33.51 4.02 -18.61
CA GLY A 822 34.11 2.79 -19.16
C GLY A 822 34.08 1.57 -18.23
N PHE A 823 33.47 1.65 -17.04
CA PHE A 823 33.38 0.53 -16.10
C PHE A 823 32.24 0.71 -15.10
N GLY A 824 31.64 -0.39 -14.64
CA GLY A 824 30.65 -0.39 -13.56
C GLY A 824 30.42 -1.78 -13.01
N VAL A 825 29.73 -1.85 -11.88
CA VAL A 825 29.32 -3.09 -11.23
C VAL A 825 27.85 -2.98 -10.85
N ALA A 826 27.05 -3.96 -11.29
CA ALA A 826 25.63 -4.04 -10.96
C ALA A 826 25.35 -5.25 -10.06
N LEU A 827 24.47 -5.07 -9.08
CA LEU A 827 23.86 -6.15 -8.31
C LEU A 827 22.45 -6.41 -8.84
N LEU A 828 22.16 -7.67 -9.12
CA LEU A 828 20.85 -8.14 -9.59
C LEU A 828 20.18 -8.97 -8.49
N ASN A 829 18.85 -8.90 -8.40
CA ASN A 829 18.07 -9.66 -7.43
C ASN A 829 16.77 -10.20 -8.04
N ASP A 830 16.24 -11.29 -7.46
CA ASP A 830 15.01 -11.95 -7.89
C ASP A 830 13.82 -11.77 -6.95
N CYS A 831 14.01 -11.16 -5.77
CA CYS A 831 12.96 -11.02 -4.73
C CYS A 831 13.22 -9.96 -3.63
N LYS A 832 14.23 -9.08 -3.77
CA LYS A 832 14.63 -8.09 -2.74
C LYS A 832 14.48 -6.66 -3.23
N TYR A 833 13.85 -5.81 -2.43
CA TYR A 833 13.57 -4.44 -2.84
C TYR A 833 14.35 -3.41 -2.01
N GLY A 834 14.65 -3.66 -0.74
CA GLY A 834 15.55 -2.82 0.05
C GLY A 834 17.00 -2.89 -0.47
N ALA A 835 17.58 -1.72 -0.75
CA ALA A 835 18.94 -1.58 -1.22
C ALA A 835 19.55 -0.25 -0.77
N SER A 836 20.87 -0.14 -0.88
CA SER A 836 21.60 1.12 -0.62
C SER A 836 22.91 1.16 -1.41
N ALA A 837 23.37 2.36 -1.73
CA ALA A 837 24.70 2.60 -2.29
C ALA A 837 25.31 3.80 -1.56
N TYR A 838 26.43 3.59 -0.85
CA TYR A 838 27.09 4.64 -0.10
C TYR A 838 28.61 4.61 -0.37
N GLU A 839 29.15 5.77 -0.73
CA GLU A 839 30.50 5.95 -1.29
C GLU A 839 30.77 5.00 -2.47
N ASN A 840 31.41 3.86 -2.22
CA ASN A 840 31.69 2.81 -3.20
C ASN A 840 31.17 1.41 -2.77
N VAL A 841 30.28 1.34 -1.78
CA VAL A 841 29.68 0.09 -1.29
C VAL A 841 28.24 -0.02 -1.79
N LEU A 842 27.98 -1.04 -2.60
CA LEU A 842 26.64 -1.49 -2.94
C LEU A 842 26.14 -2.45 -1.85
N SER A 843 24.88 -2.33 -1.44
CA SER A 843 24.27 -3.15 -0.39
C SER A 843 22.87 -3.61 -0.78
N LEU A 844 22.54 -4.87 -0.49
CA LEU A 844 21.20 -5.43 -0.59
C LEU A 844 20.70 -5.88 0.78
N SER A 845 19.42 -5.61 1.03
CA SER A 845 18.68 -5.99 2.23
C SER A 845 18.01 -7.36 2.03
N LEU A 846 18.11 -8.26 3.01
CA LEU A 846 17.89 -9.71 2.85
C LEU A 846 16.70 -10.31 3.64
#